data_AF-A0A364N0H6-F1
#
_entry.id   AF-A0A364N0H6-F1
#
_cell.length_a   1.000
_cell.length_b   1.000
_cell.length_c   1.000
_cell.angle_alpha   90.00
_cell.angle_beta   90.00
_cell.angle_gamma   90.00
#
_symmetry.space_group_name_H-M   'P 1'
#
loop_
_entity.id
_entity.type
_entity.pdbx_description
1 polymer ?
#
loop_
_entity_poly.entity_id
_entity_poly.type
_entity_poly.pdbx_seq_one_letter_code
_entity_poly.pdbx_strand_id
1 'polypeptide(L)'
;MRGCPEIGVGSRSGGVERTPSEDDDVKRPKLTGIGKSDEDVTLGKQQGLKGWRGVLNYLEEKGDVEVRGCTPVAYEDRRETEYSKIFTLWFCMSCNPLPVTFGMVGTMSFALSLRDAALVILFFTLVSTVPVAYMCTWGPRTGMRQLVQARFSFGKYFVSLLILLNLATLTGFCVVDSVIGGSALSAVQDGTTINATVGIVIIAILSLVISFCGFGVLHHYERWAWIPALIALIIAAGCGGQGLGHQVAVPAATASQVLSFGGLVASFMLPWAALASDFSTYMHPKAPPLRIALYTYAGLAVPTILLMTLGAAMGGATPNIASWQAGYDVNAASGVLAAMLHPAGGFGRFVTVVLAFSMLGNLSATMYSVTLNLQMLFPWLFRVPRIVFSIIITGIVIGVAVEAAKSFFLNLENFIGVIGYWSSAFIGIMLVEHLLFRGGSFAAYTEDADAWDDGEKLPVGLAALGAFLLSFGLIVPCMGQTWWTGPIAETTGDIGLEVAVVLSALLYVPMRLWEKRNPPHPPHPACDPAHVMSQPQEKAQEKLAESTSSVPQSTAAQQSDNVAHALAGAGGGLLSMALTYPLITLSTRAQVESKRAQSSTLNAARRIINREGVTGLYAGMESALFGISVTNFVYYYWYEWTRSFFEKAALKAGRASSKLTTVESMIAGAIAGSATVLMTNPIWVVNTRMTTRKSESSDESLPGAPTPAQKAPSTLGTLFALIRDEGFARLFSGVMPALVLVINPILQYTVFEQLKQMLEKRRRVTPKDAFYLGALGKLLATSITYPYITVKSRMHVAGRDGPRENMMTTFRRIINEEGYTGLYGGIGPKVTQSVITAAFLFAFKDALYAYTVQARKKLAMRRA
;
A
#
# COMPACT_ATOMS: atom_id res chain seq x y z
N MET A 1 31.23 63.81 -37.63
CA MET A 1 32.68 63.81 -37.97
C MET A 1 33.24 62.45 -37.61
N ARG A 2 34.10 61.84 -38.47
CA ARG A 2 34.99 60.67 -38.23
C ARG A 2 34.39 59.47 -37.45
N GLY A 3 34.34 58.24 -37.96
CA GLY A 3 34.81 57.69 -39.24
C GLY A 3 34.95 56.17 -39.08
N CYS A 4 34.40 55.39 -40.01
CA CYS A 4 34.65 53.95 -40.11
C CYS A 4 35.95 53.71 -40.91
N PRO A 5 36.58 52.53 -40.76
CA PRO A 5 36.47 51.52 -41.83
C PRO A 5 36.10 50.13 -41.25
N GLU A 6 35.22 49.35 -41.86
CA GLU A 6 35.37 48.61 -43.13
C GLU A 6 36.59 47.64 -43.12
N ILE A 7 36.44 46.31 -43.01
CA ILE A 7 35.78 45.28 -43.86
C ILE A 7 36.82 44.48 -44.66
N GLY A 8 36.65 43.16 -44.68
CA GLY A 8 37.11 42.28 -45.76
C GLY A 8 37.39 40.84 -45.28
N VAL A 9 37.09 39.75 -46.01
CA VAL A 9 36.33 39.48 -47.26
C VAL A 9 35.94 37.96 -47.17
N GLY A 10 34.84 37.41 -47.69
CA GLY A 10 33.68 37.97 -48.41
C GLY A 10 32.68 36.90 -48.89
N SER A 11 31.66 37.40 -49.63
CA SER A 11 30.85 36.76 -50.71
C SER A 11 30.14 35.41 -50.46
N ARG A 12 28.81 35.35 -50.31
CA ARG A 12 27.72 35.51 -51.31
C ARG A 12 27.60 34.41 -52.39
N SER A 13 26.66 33.50 -52.17
CA SER A 13 25.59 33.08 -53.10
C SER A 13 24.49 32.45 -52.22
N GLY A 14 23.19 32.68 -52.44
CA GLY A 14 22.37 32.15 -53.53
C GLY A 14 21.38 31.17 -52.88
N GLY A 15 20.10 31.55 -52.75
CA GLY A 15 19.15 30.78 -51.93
C GLY A 15 18.49 29.60 -52.65
N VAL A 16 17.87 28.69 -51.89
CA VAL A 16 16.67 27.88 -52.24
C VAL A 16 16.24 27.08 -50.99
N GLU A 17 14.92 26.86 -50.86
CA GLU A 17 14.19 25.90 -50.01
C GLU A 17 14.50 25.77 -48.49
N ARG A 18 13.45 26.01 -47.68
CA ARG A 18 13.34 25.46 -46.32
C ARG A 18 12.76 24.04 -46.42
N THR A 19 13.56 23.03 -46.09
CA THR A 19 13.04 21.72 -45.65
C THR A 19 12.91 21.71 -44.13
N PRO A 20 11.81 21.19 -43.54
CA PRO A 20 11.72 20.96 -42.11
C PRO A 20 12.46 19.66 -41.75
N SER A 21 13.46 19.75 -40.89
CA SER A 21 14.20 18.58 -40.38
C SER A 21 13.49 17.94 -39.17
N GLU A 22 12.91 16.76 -39.35
CA GLU A 22 12.19 15.98 -38.31
C GLU A 22 13.10 15.24 -37.29
N ASP A 23 14.22 15.84 -36.86
CA ASP A 23 15.30 15.10 -36.16
C ASP A 23 15.54 15.44 -34.66
N ASP A 24 14.75 16.32 -34.04
CA ASP A 24 15.08 16.90 -32.71
C ASP A 24 14.43 16.23 -31.47
N ASP A 25 13.47 15.31 -31.62
CA ASP A 25 12.64 14.83 -30.48
C ASP A 25 13.30 13.74 -29.59
N VAL A 26 14.43 13.13 -30.01
CA VAL A 26 15.15 12.10 -29.22
C VAL A 26 16.67 12.23 -29.40
N LYS A 27 17.34 12.93 -28.46
CA LYS A 27 18.81 13.01 -28.44
C LYS A 27 19.45 11.68 -28.07
N ARG A 28 20.41 11.24 -28.88
CA ARG A 28 21.25 10.06 -28.61
C ARG A 28 22.28 10.38 -27.52
N PRO A 29 22.52 9.50 -26.52
CA PRO A 29 23.61 9.68 -25.57
C PRO A 29 24.97 9.65 -26.29
N LYS A 30 25.90 10.52 -25.88
CA LYS A 30 27.32 10.39 -26.26
C LYS A 30 28.01 9.48 -25.24
N LEU A 31 28.64 8.41 -25.72
CA LEU A 31 29.54 7.58 -24.92
C LEU A 31 30.82 8.35 -24.58
N THR A 32 30.86 8.98 -23.41
CA THR A 32 32.10 9.40 -22.75
C THR A 32 32.52 8.32 -21.77
N GLY A 33 33.68 7.70 -22.00
CA GLY A 33 34.17 6.59 -21.18
C GLY A 33 34.41 6.99 -19.73
N ILE A 34 33.82 6.23 -18.81
CA ILE A 34 34.04 6.35 -17.36
C ILE A 34 35.15 5.38 -16.95
N GLY A 35 35.98 5.80 -15.98
CA GLY A 35 37.16 5.05 -15.53
C GLY A 35 36.82 3.71 -14.86
N LYS A 36 37.79 2.80 -14.87
CA LYS A 36 37.68 1.45 -14.29
C LYS A 36 37.58 1.46 -12.76
N SER A 37 36.36 1.39 -12.23
CA SER A 37 36.04 0.86 -10.90
C SER A 37 34.54 0.54 -10.80
N ASP A 38 34.22 -0.64 -10.28
CA ASP A 38 32.87 -1.16 -9.97
C ASP A 38 31.91 -1.43 -11.16
N GLU A 39 32.17 -2.49 -11.94
CA GLU A 39 31.32 -2.96 -13.05
C GLU A 39 30.05 -3.76 -12.64
N ASP A 40 29.83 -4.06 -11.35
CA ASP A 40 28.96 -5.18 -10.93
C ASP A 40 27.50 -4.84 -10.49
N VAL A 41 27.03 -3.59 -10.60
CA VAL A 41 25.69 -3.22 -10.04
C VAL A 41 24.77 -2.44 -10.99
N THR A 42 25.30 -1.69 -11.96
CA THR A 42 24.50 -0.70 -12.74
C THR A 42 23.91 -1.21 -14.06
N LEU A 43 24.38 -2.34 -14.60
CA LEU A 43 24.02 -2.80 -15.96
C LEU A 43 22.86 -3.80 -16.06
N GLY A 44 22.21 -4.15 -14.95
CA GLY A 44 21.08 -5.10 -14.94
C GLY A 44 21.41 -6.54 -15.35
N LYS A 45 22.68 -6.86 -15.63
CA LYS A 45 23.20 -8.21 -15.79
C LYS A 45 23.64 -8.73 -14.42
N GLN A 46 22.90 -9.65 -13.81
CA GLN A 46 23.28 -10.28 -12.55
C GLN A 46 24.31 -11.41 -12.77
N GLN A 47 25.47 -11.09 -13.33
CA GLN A 47 26.56 -12.04 -13.46
C GLN A 47 27.32 -12.21 -12.12
N GLY A 48 27.85 -13.41 -11.87
CA GLY A 48 28.88 -13.61 -10.83
C GLY A 48 28.49 -14.26 -9.49
N LEU A 49 27.23 -14.63 -9.21
CA LEU A 49 26.84 -15.18 -7.90
C LEU A 49 26.42 -16.67 -7.93
N LYS A 50 27.30 -17.55 -7.45
CA LYS A 50 27.11 -19.03 -7.40
C LYS A 50 25.98 -19.45 -6.43
N GLY A 51 25.25 -20.52 -6.80
CA GLY A 51 24.18 -21.12 -5.99
C GLY A 51 22.90 -21.31 -6.81
N TRP A 52 21.72 -21.21 -6.18
CA TRP A 52 20.40 -21.28 -6.85
C TRP A 52 20.25 -20.25 -7.98
N ARG A 53 20.99 -19.13 -7.93
CA ARG A 53 21.06 -18.14 -9.02
C ARG A 53 21.71 -18.69 -10.29
N GLY A 54 22.58 -19.70 -10.22
CA GLY A 54 23.12 -20.36 -11.42
C GLY A 54 22.05 -21.08 -12.25
N VAL A 55 20.98 -21.59 -11.63
CA VAL A 55 19.82 -22.15 -12.34
C VAL A 55 19.02 -21.05 -13.02
N LEU A 56 18.87 -19.89 -12.39
CA LEU A 56 18.20 -18.74 -12.98
C LEU A 56 18.99 -18.18 -14.17
N ASN A 57 20.30 -18.03 -14.05
CA ASN A 57 21.15 -17.56 -15.14
C ASN A 57 21.17 -18.57 -16.32
N TYR A 58 21.10 -19.87 -16.07
CA TYR A 58 20.93 -20.89 -17.14
C TYR A 58 19.59 -20.79 -17.87
N LEU A 59 18.51 -20.45 -17.16
CA LEU A 59 17.18 -20.22 -17.75
C LEU A 59 17.09 -18.86 -18.47
N GLU A 60 17.83 -17.85 -17.98
CA GLU A 60 18.00 -16.55 -18.64
C GLU A 60 18.80 -16.67 -19.94
N GLU A 61 19.91 -17.42 -19.95
CA GLU A 61 20.72 -17.68 -21.15
C GLU A 61 19.96 -18.47 -22.24
N LYS A 62 18.95 -19.27 -21.84
CA LYS A 62 18.01 -19.90 -22.76
C LYS A 62 16.90 -18.96 -23.28
N GLY A 63 16.70 -17.81 -22.66
CA GLY A 63 15.63 -16.87 -22.98
C GLY A 63 14.26 -17.22 -22.37
N ASP A 64 14.19 -18.26 -21.54
CA ASP A 64 12.93 -18.78 -20.97
C ASP A 64 12.47 -18.04 -19.70
N VAL A 65 13.35 -17.25 -19.06
CA VAL A 65 13.05 -16.51 -17.82
C VAL A 65 13.66 -15.11 -17.86
N GLU A 66 12.81 -14.08 -17.74
CA GLU A 66 13.23 -12.68 -17.62
C GLU A 66 13.67 -12.34 -16.19
N VAL A 67 14.96 -12.04 -16.01
CA VAL A 67 15.57 -11.65 -14.72
C VAL A 67 15.57 -10.13 -14.51
N ARG A 68 15.43 -9.34 -15.59
CA ARG A 68 15.32 -7.88 -15.54
C ARG A 68 14.05 -7.45 -14.77
N GLY A 69 14.23 -6.57 -13.79
CA GLY A 69 13.14 -6.03 -12.98
C GLY A 69 12.53 -4.75 -13.59
N CYS A 70 12.23 -3.79 -12.73
CA CYS A 70 11.65 -2.49 -13.09
C CYS A 70 12.65 -1.44 -13.61
N THR A 71 13.93 -1.80 -13.79
CA THR A 71 14.96 -0.94 -14.41
C THR A 71 14.53 -0.51 -15.83
N PRO A 72 14.74 0.76 -16.23
CA PRO A 72 14.42 1.22 -17.58
C PRO A 72 15.10 0.38 -18.67
N VAL A 73 14.38 0.12 -19.76
CA VAL A 73 14.91 -0.59 -20.93
C VAL A 73 15.74 0.38 -21.76
N ALA A 74 17.02 0.08 -22.00
CA ALA A 74 17.90 0.89 -22.86
C ALA A 74 17.37 0.97 -24.30
N TYR A 75 17.68 2.05 -25.02
CA TYR A 75 17.21 2.27 -26.41
C TYR A 75 17.48 1.06 -27.32
N GLU A 76 18.68 0.46 -27.21
CA GLU A 76 19.14 -0.65 -28.05
C GLU A 76 18.47 -2.01 -27.74
N ASP A 77 17.85 -2.14 -26.56
CA ASP A 77 17.11 -3.33 -26.13
C ASP A 77 15.63 -3.27 -26.56
N ARG A 78 15.12 -2.07 -26.92
CA ARG A 78 13.74 -1.85 -27.38
C ARG A 78 13.59 -2.20 -28.86
N ARG A 79 13.62 -3.51 -29.16
CA ARG A 79 13.68 -4.04 -30.53
C ARG A 79 12.32 -4.40 -31.14
N GLU A 80 11.23 -4.32 -30.37
CA GLU A 80 9.92 -4.78 -30.84
C GLU A 80 9.29 -3.76 -31.81
N THR A 81 9.02 -4.21 -33.05
CA THR A 81 8.44 -3.40 -34.13
C THR A 81 7.05 -3.89 -34.55
N GLU A 82 6.61 -5.07 -34.11
CA GLU A 82 5.27 -5.59 -34.37
C GLU A 82 4.25 -4.98 -33.39
N TYR A 83 3.95 -3.69 -33.56
CA TYR A 83 3.12 -2.90 -32.65
C TYR A 83 1.70 -3.48 -32.43
N SER A 84 1.20 -4.32 -33.34
CA SER A 84 -0.06 -5.06 -33.19
C SER A 84 -0.06 -6.05 -32.01
N LYS A 85 1.10 -6.43 -31.47
CA LYS A 85 1.21 -7.22 -30.24
C LYS A 85 0.50 -6.58 -29.05
N ILE A 86 0.50 -5.24 -28.97
CA ILE A 86 -0.22 -4.50 -27.93
C ILE A 86 -1.73 -4.72 -28.05
N PHE A 87 -2.28 -4.72 -29.28
CA PHE A 87 -3.69 -5.03 -29.48
C PHE A 87 -4.01 -6.45 -29.02
N THR A 88 -3.23 -7.46 -29.44
CA THR A 88 -3.50 -8.85 -29.05
C THR A 88 -3.36 -9.08 -27.54
N LEU A 89 -2.44 -8.40 -26.87
CA LEU A 89 -2.27 -8.45 -25.42
C LEU A 89 -3.51 -7.91 -24.70
N TRP A 90 -3.89 -6.65 -24.97
CA TRP A 90 -5.06 -6.06 -24.31
C TRP A 90 -6.37 -6.77 -24.66
N PHE A 91 -6.49 -7.25 -25.91
CA PHE A 91 -7.62 -8.06 -26.33
C PHE A 91 -7.65 -9.40 -25.60
N CYS A 92 -6.51 -10.07 -25.37
CA CYS A 92 -6.46 -11.31 -24.59
C CYS A 92 -6.75 -11.11 -23.10
N MET A 93 -6.25 -10.03 -22.50
CA MET A 93 -6.58 -9.65 -21.12
C MET A 93 -8.06 -9.30 -20.94
N SER A 94 -8.75 -8.86 -21.99
CA SER A 94 -10.16 -8.44 -21.92
C SER A 94 -11.17 -9.47 -22.46
N CYS A 95 -10.77 -10.36 -23.38
CA CYS A 95 -11.67 -11.29 -24.07
C CYS A 95 -11.93 -12.57 -23.27
N ASN A 96 -12.59 -12.43 -22.12
CA ASN A 96 -12.83 -13.51 -21.17
C ASN A 96 -14.09 -13.23 -20.29
N PRO A 97 -14.50 -14.12 -19.37
CA PRO A 97 -15.70 -13.93 -18.53
C PRO A 97 -15.68 -12.79 -17.50
N LEU A 98 -14.57 -12.06 -17.30
CA LEU A 98 -14.48 -10.98 -16.31
C LEU A 98 -15.40 -9.79 -16.66
N PRO A 99 -15.32 -9.16 -17.85
CA PRO A 99 -16.32 -8.18 -18.30
C PRO A 99 -17.78 -8.66 -18.21
N VAL A 100 -18.06 -9.92 -18.51
CA VAL A 100 -19.43 -10.49 -18.43
C VAL A 100 -19.96 -10.39 -17.01
N THR A 101 -19.14 -10.75 -16.02
CA THR A 101 -19.47 -10.66 -14.60
C THR A 101 -19.81 -9.22 -14.19
N PHE A 102 -18.99 -8.24 -14.60
CA PHE A 102 -19.24 -6.83 -14.29
C PHE A 102 -20.49 -6.29 -14.98
N GLY A 103 -20.77 -6.75 -16.20
CA GLY A 103 -21.98 -6.39 -16.94
C GLY A 103 -23.27 -6.79 -16.22
N MET A 104 -23.30 -7.98 -15.62
CA MET A 104 -24.47 -8.50 -14.88
C MET A 104 -24.86 -7.58 -13.71
N VAL A 105 -23.90 -6.92 -13.06
CA VAL A 105 -24.11 -6.00 -11.93
C VAL A 105 -25.04 -4.84 -12.31
N GLY A 106 -24.97 -4.33 -13.54
CA GLY A 106 -25.83 -3.22 -14.00
C GLY A 106 -27.32 -3.56 -13.97
N THR A 107 -27.66 -4.78 -14.38
CA THR A 107 -29.05 -5.26 -14.41
C THR A 107 -29.49 -5.91 -13.10
N MET A 108 -28.59 -6.57 -12.36
CA MET A 108 -28.93 -7.31 -11.15
C MET A 108 -28.86 -6.46 -9.87
N SER A 109 -27.82 -5.63 -9.72
CA SER A 109 -27.62 -4.80 -8.52
C SER A 109 -28.17 -3.39 -8.70
N PHE A 110 -27.92 -2.75 -9.85
CA PHE A 110 -28.41 -1.39 -10.13
C PHE A 110 -29.82 -1.34 -10.73
N ALA A 111 -30.43 -2.50 -11.03
CA ALA A 111 -31.77 -2.64 -11.61
C ALA A 111 -32.02 -1.78 -12.87
N LEU A 112 -30.98 -1.58 -13.70
CA LEU A 112 -31.09 -0.90 -14.98
C LEU A 112 -31.74 -1.81 -16.02
N SER A 113 -32.42 -1.21 -17.01
CA SER A 113 -32.86 -1.97 -18.18
C SER A 113 -31.66 -2.39 -19.03
N LEU A 114 -31.78 -3.47 -19.81
CA LEU A 114 -30.71 -3.89 -20.74
C LEU A 114 -30.28 -2.74 -21.66
N ARG A 115 -31.23 -1.93 -22.16
CA ARG A 115 -30.93 -0.77 -22.99
C ARG A 115 -30.08 0.26 -22.24
N ASP A 116 -30.47 0.62 -21.03
CA ASP A 116 -29.80 1.66 -20.26
C ASP A 116 -28.42 1.19 -19.80
N ALA A 117 -28.32 -0.06 -19.31
CA ALA A 117 -27.04 -0.69 -18.96
C ALA A 117 -26.09 -0.73 -20.16
N ALA A 118 -26.54 -1.17 -21.35
CA ALA A 118 -25.72 -1.23 -22.55
C ALA A 118 -25.23 0.16 -23.00
N LEU A 119 -26.07 1.20 -22.92
CA LEU A 119 -25.67 2.57 -23.23
C LEU A 119 -24.65 3.11 -22.21
N VAL A 120 -24.83 2.84 -20.92
CA VAL A 120 -23.86 3.23 -19.87
C VAL A 120 -22.52 2.53 -20.08
N ILE A 121 -22.52 1.21 -20.32
CA ILE A 121 -21.33 0.42 -20.66
C ILE A 121 -20.60 1.05 -21.85
N LEU A 122 -21.33 1.34 -22.94
CA LEU A 122 -20.77 1.92 -24.16
C LEU A 122 -20.10 3.27 -23.89
N PHE A 123 -20.83 4.25 -23.34
CA PHE A 123 -20.31 5.60 -23.18
C PHE A 123 -19.19 5.68 -22.12
N PHE A 124 -19.35 5.06 -20.95
CA PHE A 124 -18.33 5.12 -19.91
C PHE A 124 -17.07 4.34 -20.27
N THR A 125 -17.17 3.19 -20.97
CA THR A 125 -15.98 2.50 -21.48
C THR A 125 -15.25 3.38 -22.49
N LEU A 126 -15.95 3.90 -23.51
CA LEU A 126 -15.33 4.72 -24.56
C LEU A 126 -14.59 5.95 -24.01
N VAL A 127 -15.10 6.59 -22.95
CA VAL A 127 -14.45 7.73 -22.31
C VAL A 127 -13.28 7.29 -21.42
N SER A 128 -13.48 6.28 -20.55
CA SER A 128 -12.47 5.87 -19.56
C SER A 128 -11.26 5.14 -20.15
N THR A 129 -11.37 4.51 -21.33
CA THR A 129 -10.22 3.90 -22.01
C THR A 129 -9.25 4.94 -22.61
N VAL A 130 -9.69 6.19 -22.87
CA VAL A 130 -8.83 7.25 -23.48
C VAL A 130 -7.54 7.53 -22.69
N PRO A 131 -7.57 7.84 -21.37
CA PRO A 131 -6.35 8.08 -20.61
C PRO A 131 -5.43 6.85 -20.55
N VAL A 132 -5.97 5.64 -20.47
CA VAL A 132 -5.20 4.39 -20.49
C VAL A 132 -4.43 4.24 -21.80
N ALA A 133 -5.12 4.43 -22.92
CA ALA A 133 -4.54 4.36 -24.26
C ALA A 133 -3.44 5.41 -24.47
N TYR A 134 -3.65 6.64 -23.97
CA TYR A 134 -2.64 7.69 -24.03
C TYR A 134 -1.40 7.37 -23.18
N MET A 135 -1.58 6.94 -21.92
CA MET A 135 -0.46 6.59 -21.04
C MET A 135 0.33 5.36 -21.51
N CYS A 136 -0.30 4.44 -22.25
CA CYS A 136 0.40 3.33 -22.91
C CYS A 136 1.44 3.80 -23.95
N THR A 137 1.26 4.97 -24.56
CA THR A 137 2.22 5.56 -25.52
C THR A 137 3.53 6.06 -24.87
N TRP A 138 3.58 6.12 -23.53
CA TRP A 138 4.73 6.63 -22.80
C TRP A 138 5.83 5.58 -22.64
N GLY A 139 5.46 4.29 -22.58
CA GLY A 139 6.39 3.15 -22.45
C GLY A 139 7.43 3.04 -23.58
N PRO A 140 7.10 3.10 -24.87
CA PRO A 140 8.08 3.00 -25.96
C PRO A 140 9.10 4.15 -25.95
N ARG A 141 8.64 5.36 -25.60
CA ARG A 141 9.45 6.59 -25.60
C ARG A 141 10.38 6.63 -24.39
N THR A 142 9.86 6.41 -23.18
CA THR A 142 10.66 6.46 -21.95
C THR A 142 11.46 5.18 -21.71
N GLY A 143 10.92 4.00 -22.07
CA GLY A 143 11.43 2.69 -21.68
C GLY A 143 11.19 2.34 -20.21
N MET A 144 10.40 3.14 -19.50
CA MET A 144 10.14 3.01 -18.07
C MET A 144 8.79 2.37 -17.81
N ARG A 145 8.70 1.50 -16.80
CA ARG A 145 7.43 0.96 -16.29
C ARG A 145 6.56 2.09 -15.74
N GLN A 146 5.25 1.93 -15.72
CA GLN A 146 4.29 3.03 -15.54
C GLN A 146 4.44 3.74 -14.17
N LEU A 147 4.62 2.99 -13.08
CA LEU A 147 4.87 3.59 -11.77
C LEU A 147 6.32 4.08 -11.58
N VAL A 148 7.26 3.72 -12.46
CA VAL A 148 8.59 4.35 -12.47
C VAL A 148 8.46 5.76 -13.01
N GLN A 149 7.67 5.96 -14.06
CA GLN A 149 7.34 7.28 -14.58
C GLN A 149 6.59 8.14 -13.55
N ALA A 150 5.80 7.53 -12.65
CA ALA A 150 5.11 8.23 -11.56
C ALA A 150 6.06 8.86 -10.52
N ARG A 151 7.32 8.40 -10.41
CA ARG A 151 8.34 9.01 -9.54
C ARG A 151 8.62 10.47 -9.90
N PHE A 152 8.47 10.84 -11.17
CA PHE A 152 8.68 12.22 -11.64
C PHE A 152 7.60 13.21 -11.16
N SER A 153 6.48 12.70 -10.59
CA SER A 153 5.42 13.50 -9.95
C SER A 153 5.41 13.28 -8.43
N PHE A 154 5.37 12.01 -7.99
CA PHE A 154 5.22 11.59 -6.57
C PHE A 154 6.55 11.39 -5.84
N GLY A 155 7.68 11.66 -6.49
CA GLY A 155 9.02 11.50 -5.90
C GLY A 155 9.42 10.04 -5.68
N LYS A 156 10.68 9.85 -5.24
CA LYS A 156 11.25 8.50 -5.03
C LYS A 156 10.52 7.71 -3.93
N TYR A 157 9.98 8.39 -2.91
CA TYR A 157 9.42 7.74 -1.71
C TYR A 157 7.90 7.74 -1.64
N PHE A 158 7.19 8.85 -1.94
CA PHE A 158 5.73 8.83 -1.84
C PHE A 158 5.05 8.03 -2.96
N VAL A 159 5.75 7.72 -4.06
CA VAL A 159 5.27 6.75 -5.05
C VAL A 159 5.01 5.37 -4.41
N SER A 160 5.67 5.01 -3.31
CA SER A 160 5.41 3.75 -2.59
C SER A 160 3.96 3.66 -2.08
N LEU A 161 3.28 4.78 -1.81
CA LEU A 161 1.84 4.78 -1.50
C LEU A 161 1.01 4.33 -2.70
N LEU A 162 1.31 4.85 -3.89
CA LEU A 162 0.65 4.43 -5.13
C LEU A 162 0.98 2.99 -5.49
N ILE A 163 2.22 2.54 -5.26
CA ILE A 163 2.62 1.15 -5.46
C ILE A 163 1.79 0.23 -4.55
N LEU A 164 1.57 0.59 -3.28
CA LEU A 164 0.70 -0.19 -2.38
C LEU A 164 -0.77 -0.24 -2.85
N LEU A 165 -1.32 0.90 -3.30
CA LEU A 165 -2.70 0.96 -3.82
C LEU A 165 -2.85 0.16 -5.12
N ASN A 166 -1.86 0.24 -6.02
CA ASN A 166 -1.84 -0.54 -7.25
C ASN A 166 -1.64 -2.04 -6.95
N LEU A 167 -0.77 -2.39 -6.00
CA LEU A 167 -0.60 -3.79 -5.58
C LEU A 167 -1.89 -4.37 -5.01
N ALA A 168 -2.61 -3.64 -4.15
CA ALA A 168 -3.92 -4.08 -3.65
C ALA A 168 -4.93 -4.26 -4.80
N THR A 169 -4.95 -3.33 -5.75
CA THR A 169 -5.79 -3.36 -6.95
C THR A 169 -5.51 -4.57 -7.83
N LEU A 170 -4.27 -4.77 -8.26
CA LEU A 170 -3.91 -5.89 -9.13
C LEU A 170 -4.06 -7.24 -8.42
N THR A 171 -3.73 -7.33 -7.13
CA THR A 171 -3.92 -8.56 -6.35
C THR A 171 -5.39 -8.96 -6.25
N GLY A 172 -6.29 -7.99 -6.06
CA GLY A 172 -7.71 -8.28 -5.99
C GLY A 172 -8.34 -8.60 -7.35
N PHE A 173 -7.86 -8.01 -8.46
CA PHE A 173 -8.22 -8.50 -9.80
C PHE A 173 -7.76 -9.96 -10.01
N CYS A 174 -6.53 -10.32 -9.60
CA CYS A 174 -6.08 -11.71 -9.63
C CYS A 174 -6.98 -12.65 -8.78
N VAL A 175 -7.49 -12.17 -7.64
CA VAL A 175 -8.46 -12.90 -6.81
C VAL A 175 -9.77 -13.10 -7.57
N VAL A 176 -10.33 -12.04 -8.16
CA VAL A 176 -11.60 -12.09 -8.91
C VAL A 176 -11.48 -13.04 -10.10
N ASP A 177 -10.43 -12.95 -10.91
CA ASP A 177 -10.16 -13.86 -12.04
C ASP A 177 -10.06 -15.33 -11.58
N SER A 178 -9.35 -15.58 -10.48
CA SER A 178 -9.20 -16.92 -9.92
C SER A 178 -10.54 -17.51 -9.46
N VAL A 179 -11.42 -16.68 -8.87
CA VAL A 179 -12.79 -17.08 -8.51
C VAL A 179 -13.63 -17.37 -9.75
N ILE A 180 -13.67 -16.47 -10.74
CA ILE A 180 -14.48 -16.66 -11.96
C ILE A 180 -14.05 -17.93 -12.71
N GLY A 181 -12.75 -18.14 -12.90
CA GLY A 181 -12.20 -19.34 -13.53
C GLY A 181 -12.46 -20.61 -12.71
N GLY A 182 -12.31 -20.55 -11.39
CA GLY A 182 -12.59 -21.68 -10.51
C GLY A 182 -14.07 -22.08 -10.47
N SER A 183 -14.98 -21.10 -10.41
CA SER A 183 -16.42 -21.30 -10.53
C SER A 183 -16.83 -21.81 -11.91
N ALA A 184 -16.14 -21.40 -12.99
CA ALA A 184 -16.36 -21.94 -14.32
C ALA A 184 -15.97 -23.43 -14.41
N LEU A 185 -14.82 -23.84 -13.84
CA LEU A 185 -14.46 -25.27 -13.73
C LEU A 185 -15.48 -26.06 -12.90
N SER A 186 -15.97 -25.48 -11.80
CA SER A 186 -16.98 -26.10 -10.94
C SER A 186 -18.34 -26.28 -11.66
N ALA A 187 -18.72 -25.34 -12.51
CA ALA A 187 -19.97 -25.37 -13.26
C ALA A 187 -20.02 -26.39 -14.43
N VAL A 188 -18.91 -27.09 -14.73
CA VAL A 188 -18.86 -28.11 -15.81
C VAL A 188 -19.75 -29.33 -15.50
N GLN A 189 -19.87 -29.68 -14.21
CA GLN A 189 -20.64 -30.84 -13.75
C GLN A 189 -21.21 -30.61 -12.33
N ASP A 190 -21.80 -29.43 -12.12
CA ASP A 190 -22.52 -29.04 -10.89
C ASP A 190 -21.71 -29.25 -9.60
N GLY A 191 -20.39 -29.00 -9.65
CA GLY A 191 -19.47 -29.15 -8.52
C GLY A 191 -19.14 -30.60 -8.11
N THR A 192 -19.70 -31.61 -8.79
CA THR A 192 -19.58 -33.03 -8.38
C THR A 192 -18.18 -33.63 -8.56
N THR A 193 -17.42 -33.14 -9.53
CA THR A 193 -16.04 -33.61 -9.84
C THR A 193 -14.96 -32.64 -9.36
N ILE A 194 -15.18 -31.34 -9.54
CA ILE A 194 -14.30 -30.25 -9.11
C ILE A 194 -15.17 -29.22 -8.40
N ASN A 195 -14.87 -28.91 -7.14
CA ASN A 195 -15.51 -27.80 -6.44
C ASN A 195 -14.79 -26.47 -6.75
N ALA A 196 -15.45 -25.34 -6.52
CA ALA A 196 -14.91 -24.01 -6.80
C ALA A 196 -13.54 -23.77 -6.13
N THR A 197 -13.32 -24.28 -4.90
CA THR A 197 -12.03 -24.21 -4.19
C THR A 197 -10.89 -24.87 -4.95
N VAL A 198 -11.10 -26.10 -5.46
CA VAL A 198 -10.10 -26.80 -6.27
C VAL A 198 -9.91 -26.11 -7.62
N GLY A 199 -10.99 -25.60 -8.23
CA GLY A 199 -10.92 -24.81 -9.45
C GLY A 199 -10.05 -23.54 -9.30
N ILE A 200 -10.25 -22.78 -8.21
CA ILE A 200 -9.43 -21.59 -7.85
C ILE A 200 -7.95 -21.96 -7.76
N VAL A 201 -7.63 -23.06 -7.07
CA VAL A 201 -6.24 -23.54 -6.91
C VAL A 201 -5.63 -23.94 -8.25
N ILE A 202 -6.36 -24.63 -9.12
CA ILE A 202 -5.90 -25.02 -10.46
C ILE A 202 -5.57 -23.78 -11.30
N ILE A 203 -6.50 -22.82 -11.39
CA ILE A 203 -6.33 -21.61 -12.20
C ILE A 203 -5.14 -20.76 -11.69
N ALA A 204 -5.03 -20.56 -10.38
CA ALA A 204 -3.95 -19.77 -9.78
C ALA A 204 -2.55 -20.43 -9.89
N ILE A 205 -2.48 -21.77 -9.89
CA ILE A 205 -1.20 -22.48 -10.11
C ILE A 205 -0.81 -22.44 -11.59
N LEU A 206 -1.76 -22.56 -12.51
CA LEU A 206 -1.47 -22.50 -13.95
C LEU A 206 -1.04 -21.08 -14.38
N SER A 207 -1.64 -20.03 -13.83
CA SER A 207 -1.21 -18.65 -14.11
C SER A 207 0.17 -18.34 -13.55
N LEU A 208 0.55 -18.92 -12.39
CA LEU A 208 1.92 -18.85 -11.86
C LEU A 208 2.94 -19.42 -12.85
N VAL A 209 2.64 -20.56 -13.50
CA VAL A 209 3.55 -21.17 -14.50
C VAL A 209 3.76 -20.23 -15.70
N ILE A 210 2.70 -19.59 -16.22
CA ILE A 210 2.80 -18.66 -17.36
C ILE A 210 3.54 -17.37 -16.94
N SER A 211 3.21 -16.82 -15.77
CA SER A 211 3.82 -15.60 -15.23
C SER A 211 5.31 -15.77 -14.88
N PHE A 212 5.72 -16.98 -14.48
CA PHE A 212 7.11 -17.34 -14.17
C PHE A 212 8.04 -17.10 -15.37
N CYS A 213 7.64 -17.52 -16.57
CA CYS A 213 8.44 -17.46 -17.79
C CYS A 213 8.61 -16.04 -18.38
N GLY A 214 7.96 -15.03 -17.81
CA GLY A 214 8.18 -13.62 -18.13
C GLY A 214 7.67 -13.15 -19.50
N PHE A 215 8.09 -11.95 -19.88
CA PHE A 215 7.49 -11.16 -20.97
C PHE A 215 7.37 -11.91 -22.31
N GLY A 216 8.41 -12.66 -22.72
CA GLY A 216 8.45 -13.34 -24.00
C GLY A 216 7.42 -14.47 -24.14
N VAL A 217 7.34 -15.33 -23.12
CA VAL A 217 6.36 -16.44 -23.09
C VAL A 217 4.95 -15.91 -22.87
N LEU A 218 4.78 -14.88 -22.03
CA LEU A 218 3.51 -14.18 -21.83
C LEU A 218 2.96 -13.65 -23.17
N HIS A 219 3.76 -12.88 -23.92
CA HIS A 219 3.34 -12.35 -25.23
C HIS A 219 3.07 -13.44 -26.26
N HIS A 220 3.80 -14.56 -26.23
CA HIS A 220 3.53 -15.68 -27.13
C HIS A 220 2.20 -16.36 -26.81
N TYR A 221 1.89 -16.54 -25.53
CA TYR A 221 0.62 -17.08 -25.06
C TYR A 221 -0.55 -16.15 -25.42
N GLU A 222 -0.45 -14.87 -25.07
CA GLU A 222 -1.49 -13.86 -25.31
C GLU A 222 -1.76 -13.60 -26.79
N ARG A 223 -0.78 -13.81 -27.69
CA ARG A 223 -0.99 -13.71 -29.15
C ARG A 223 -2.09 -14.64 -29.65
N TRP A 224 -2.29 -15.80 -29.01
CA TRP A 224 -3.15 -16.88 -29.48
C TRP A 224 -4.28 -17.25 -28.53
N ALA A 225 -4.11 -17.09 -27.21
CA ALA A 225 -5.05 -17.57 -26.19
C ALA A 225 -6.45 -16.93 -26.26
N TRP A 226 -6.58 -15.72 -26.82
CA TRP A 226 -7.86 -15.04 -27.01
C TRP A 226 -8.75 -15.68 -28.08
N ILE A 227 -8.19 -16.41 -29.06
CA ILE A 227 -8.96 -17.01 -30.16
C ILE A 227 -9.94 -18.09 -29.65
N PRO A 228 -9.50 -19.13 -28.92
CA PRO A 228 -10.44 -20.12 -28.36
C PRO A 228 -11.39 -19.49 -27.34
N ALA A 229 -10.95 -18.47 -26.59
CA ALA A 229 -11.81 -17.72 -25.67
C ALA A 229 -12.96 -17.00 -26.39
N LEU A 230 -12.66 -16.26 -27.47
CA LEU A 230 -13.65 -15.58 -28.29
C LEU A 230 -14.63 -16.56 -28.93
N ILE A 231 -14.13 -17.67 -29.49
CA ILE A 231 -14.98 -18.73 -30.06
C ILE A 231 -15.91 -19.30 -28.99
N ALA A 232 -15.39 -19.59 -27.79
CA ALA A 232 -16.18 -20.11 -26.68
C ALA A 232 -17.28 -19.12 -26.21
N LEU A 233 -16.97 -17.82 -26.15
CA LEU A 233 -17.92 -16.76 -25.80
C LEU A 233 -19.01 -16.58 -26.88
N ILE A 234 -18.65 -16.67 -28.17
CA ILE A 234 -19.61 -16.66 -29.28
C ILE A 234 -20.53 -17.88 -29.23
N ILE A 235 -20.00 -19.07 -28.95
CA ILE A 235 -20.81 -20.28 -28.79
C ILE A 235 -21.76 -20.14 -27.59
N ALA A 236 -21.28 -19.65 -26.45
CA ALA A 236 -22.13 -19.42 -25.27
C ALA A 236 -23.26 -18.44 -25.55
N ALA A 237 -22.96 -17.30 -26.19
CA ALA A 237 -23.95 -16.32 -26.61
C ALA A 237 -24.94 -16.89 -27.65
N GLY A 238 -24.48 -17.74 -28.57
CA GLY A 238 -25.33 -18.42 -29.55
C GLY A 238 -26.29 -19.44 -28.91
N CYS A 239 -25.80 -20.30 -28.02
CA CYS A 239 -26.61 -21.30 -27.33
C CYS A 239 -27.61 -20.67 -26.35
N GLY A 240 -27.22 -19.62 -25.63
CA GLY A 240 -28.09 -18.87 -24.71
C GLY A 240 -28.97 -17.81 -25.38
N GLY A 241 -28.78 -17.52 -26.67
CA GLY A 241 -29.33 -16.33 -27.34
C GLY A 241 -30.85 -16.20 -27.28
N GLN A 242 -31.59 -17.31 -27.34
CA GLN A 242 -33.05 -17.32 -27.20
C GLN A 242 -33.52 -16.87 -25.81
N GLY A 243 -32.72 -17.08 -24.78
CA GLY A 243 -33.01 -16.66 -23.41
C GLY A 243 -32.76 -15.17 -23.15
N LEU A 244 -31.81 -14.56 -23.86
CA LEU A 244 -31.41 -13.15 -23.65
C LEU A 244 -32.54 -12.14 -23.93
N GLY A 245 -33.61 -12.54 -24.63
CA GLY A 245 -34.79 -11.71 -24.82
C GLY A 245 -35.72 -11.61 -23.59
N HIS A 246 -35.64 -12.56 -22.64
CA HIS A 246 -36.55 -12.65 -21.50
C HIS A 246 -36.15 -11.71 -20.34
N GLN A 247 -36.05 -10.41 -20.62
CA GLN A 247 -35.62 -9.40 -19.65
C GLN A 247 -36.67 -9.13 -18.57
N VAL A 248 -36.22 -8.91 -17.33
CA VAL A 248 -37.06 -8.42 -16.22
C VAL A 248 -37.52 -6.98 -16.50
N ALA A 249 -38.81 -6.71 -16.33
CA ALA A 249 -39.35 -5.36 -16.45
C ALA A 249 -38.92 -4.50 -15.26
N VAL A 250 -38.23 -3.40 -15.54
CA VAL A 250 -37.71 -2.44 -14.54
C VAL A 250 -38.22 -1.02 -14.83
N PRO A 251 -38.36 -0.15 -13.82
CA PRO A 251 -38.72 1.25 -14.03
C PRO A 251 -37.64 2.01 -14.82
N ALA A 252 -38.00 3.19 -15.34
CA ALA A 252 -37.05 4.04 -16.05
C ALA A 252 -35.85 4.41 -15.17
N ALA A 253 -34.64 4.29 -15.72
CA ALA A 253 -33.40 4.52 -14.99
C ALA A 253 -33.30 5.96 -14.45
N THR A 254 -32.96 6.10 -13.16
CA THR A 254 -32.64 7.40 -12.56
C THR A 254 -31.21 7.83 -12.92
N ALA A 255 -30.96 9.14 -12.92
CA ALA A 255 -29.62 9.69 -13.13
C ALA A 255 -28.59 9.14 -12.12
N SER A 256 -29.01 8.89 -10.88
CA SER A 256 -28.17 8.28 -9.84
C SER A 256 -27.76 6.84 -10.17
N GLN A 257 -28.67 5.99 -10.66
CA GLN A 257 -28.32 4.63 -11.10
C GLN A 257 -27.38 4.65 -12.31
N VAL A 258 -27.62 5.55 -13.26
CA VAL A 258 -26.80 5.74 -14.47
C VAL A 258 -25.37 6.15 -14.11
N LEU A 259 -25.21 7.14 -13.23
CA LEU A 259 -23.89 7.63 -12.79
C LEU A 259 -23.16 6.58 -11.94
N SER A 260 -23.83 5.96 -10.97
CA SER A 260 -23.19 4.94 -10.13
C SER A 260 -22.75 3.70 -10.91
N PHE A 261 -23.55 3.21 -11.86
CA PHE A 261 -23.12 2.10 -12.73
C PHE A 261 -22.05 2.53 -13.75
N GLY A 262 -22.15 3.75 -14.29
CA GLY A 262 -21.11 4.34 -15.14
C GLY A 262 -19.78 4.46 -14.41
N GLY A 263 -19.81 4.84 -13.14
CA GLY A 263 -18.65 4.87 -12.26
C GLY A 263 -18.05 3.49 -12.02
N LEU A 264 -18.87 2.44 -11.86
CA LEU A 264 -18.38 1.06 -11.79
C LEU A 264 -17.66 0.65 -13.09
N VAL A 265 -18.24 0.97 -14.26
CA VAL A 265 -17.61 0.72 -15.57
C VAL A 265 -16.29 1.49 -15.73
N ALA A 266 -16.25 2.76 -15.35
CA ALA A 266 -15.02 3.55 -15.36
C ALA A 266 -13.97 2.99 -14.37
N SER A 267 -14.39 2.51 -13.21
CA SER A 267 -13.52 1.90 -12.20
C SER A 267 -12.95 0.54 -12.64
N PHE A 268 -13.57 -0.14 -13.60
CA PHE A 268 -12.99 -1.30 -14.28
C PHE A 268 -11.90 -0.91 -15.29
N MET A 269 -12.02 0.27 -15.92
CA MET A 269 -11.14 0.73 -17.00
C MET A 269 -9.92 1.53 -16.53
N LEU A 270 -10.12 2.50 -15.63
CA LEU A 270 -9.07 3.44 -15.23
C LEU A 270 -7.85 2.79 -14.52
N PRO A 271 -7.97 1.69 -13.75
CA PRO A 271 -6.81 1.03 -13.13
C PRO A 271 -5.75 0.55 -14.13
N TRP A 272 -6.13 0.18 -15.36
CA TRP A 272 -5.19 -0.20 -16.42
C TRP A 272 -4.20 0.93 -16.74
N ALA A 273 -4.52 2.20 -16.45
CA ALA A 273 -3.60 3.32 -16.59
C ALA A 273 -2.37 3.24 -15.68
N ALA A 274 -2.43 2.50 -14.57
CA ALA A 274 -1.31 2.33 -13.62
C ALA A 274 -0.31 1.24 -14.03
N LEU A 275 -0.61 0.46 -15.09
CA LEU A 275 0.28 -0.53 -15.69
C LEU A 275 0.41 -0.39 -17.22
N ALA A 276 -0.21 0.64 -17.82
CA ALA A 276 -0.31 0.81 -19.28
C ALA A 276 1.04 0.76 -20.01
N SER A 277 2.09 1.37 -19.45
CA SER A 277 3.44 1.31 -20.03
C SER A 277 4.18 0.00 -19.79
N ASP A 278 3.77 -0.84 -18.84
CA ASP A 278 4.51 -2.04 -18.44
C ASP A 278 4.62 -3.06 -19.58
N PHE A 279 3.61 -3.08 -20.48
CA PHE A 279 3.59 -3.94 -21.66
C PHE A 279 4.19 -3.29 -22.92
N SER A 280 4.35 -1.96 -22.93
CA SER A 280 4.87 -1.22 -24.09
C SER A 280 6.34 -0.79 -23.97
N THR A 281 7.02 -1.05 -22.84
CA THR A 281 8.45 -0.67 -22.63
C THR A 281 9.44 -1.27 -23.61
N TYR A 282 9.15 -2.42 -24.22
CA TYR A 282 10.05 -3.10 -25.17
C TYR A 282 9.86 -2.68 -26.63
N MET A 283 8.82 -1.87 -26.90
CA MET A 283 8.52 -1.35 -28.23
C MET A 283 9.55 -0.33 -28.66
N HIS A 284 9.93 -0.38 -29.94
CA HIS A 284 10.93 0.50 -30.52
C HIS A 284 10.56 1.99 -30.34
N PRO A 285 11.48 2.88 -29.92
CA PRO A 285 11.15 4.27 -29.58
C PRO A 285 10.52 5.11 -30.70
N LYS A 286 10.78 4.74 -31.97
CA LYS A 286 10.12 5.34 -33.15
C LYS A 286 8.69 4.81 -33.39
N ALA A 287 8.09 4.10 -32.44
CA ALA A 287 6.70 3.66 -32.53
C ALA A 287 5.75 4.86 -32.71
N PRO A 288 4.91 4.88 -33.77
CA PRO A 288 3.98 5.97 -33.98
C PRO A 288 2.94 5.99 -32.85
N PRO A 289 2.87 7.04 -32.03
CA PRO A 289 2.12 7.02 -30.77
C PRO A 289 0.62 6.80 -30.99
N LEU A 290 0.07 7.32 -32.10
CA LEU A 290 -1.32 7.11 -32.48
C LEU A 290 -1.65 5.62 -32.72
N ARG A 291 -0.73 4.83 -33.31
CA ARG A 291 -0.99 3.38 -33.48
C ARG A 291 -0.97 2.65 -32.15
N ILE A 292 -0.02 2.98 -31.28
CA ILE A 292 0.05 2.41 -29.92
C ILE A 292 -1.24 2.72 -29.15
N ALA A 293 -1.68 3.98 -29.15
CA ALA A 293 -2.93 4.40 -28.52
C ALA A 293 -4.15 3.68 -29.12
N LEU A 294 -4.29 3.64 -30.46
CA LEU A 294 -5.41 2.97 -31.12
C LEU A 294 -5.44 1.45 -30.86
N TYR A 295 -4.27 0.78 -30.82
CA TYR A 295 -4.19 -0.64 -30.50
C TYR A 295 -4.57 -0.94 -29.04
N THR A 296 -4.10 -0.13 -28.08
CA THR A 296 -4.54 -0.24 -26.67
C THR A 296 -6.03 0.06 -26.53
N TYR A 297 -6.51 1.12 -27.17
CA TYR A 297 -7.91 1.54 -27.09
C TYR A 297 -8.86 0.48 -27.66
N ALA A 298 -8.59 -0.02 -28.87
CA ALA A 298 -9.39 -1.06 -29.49
C ALA A 298 -9.27 -2.41 -28.75
N GLY A 299 -8.08 -2.74 -28.25
CA GLY A 299 -7.84 -3.98 -27.50
C GLY A 299 -8.58 -4.05 -26.17
N LEU A 300 -8.73 -2.91 -25.46
CA LEU A 300 -9.52 -2.81 -24.23
C LEU A 300 -11.02 -2.64 -24.50
N ALA A 301 -11.40 -1.62 -25.28
CA ALA A 301 -12.78 -1.16 -25.38
C ALA A 301 -13.67 -2.15 -26.13
N VAL A 302 -13.22 -2.70 -27.27
CA VAL A 302 -14.06 -3.58 -28.11
C VAL A 302 -14.53 -4.84 -27.37
N PRO A 303 -13.65 -5.70 -26.82
CA PRO A 303 -14.10 -6.87 -26.07
C PRO A 303 -14.87 -6.49 -24.81
N THR A 304 -14.46 -5.44 -24.07
CA THR A 304 -15.17 -5.07 -22.84
C THR A 304 -16.59 -4.60 -23.11
N ILE A 305 -16.83 -3.72 -24.10
CA ILE A 305 -18.17 -3.23 -24.44
C ILE A 305 -19.08 -4.40 -24.82
N LEU A 306 -18.61 -5.31 -25.68
CA LEU A 306 -19.38 -6.47 -26.13
C LEU A 306 -19.70 -7.43 -24.98
N LEU A 307 -18.71 -7.75 -24.14
CA LEU A 307 -18.83 -8.76 -23.10
C LEU A 307 -19.54 -8.23 -21.83
N MET A 308 -19.34 -6.96 -21.44
CA MET A 308 -20.19 -6.33 -20.43
C MET A 308 -21.65 -6.21 -20.92
N THR A 309 -21.89 -5.91 -22.20
CA THR A 309 -23.26 -5.87 -22.74
C THR A 309 -23.91 -7.26 -22.75
N LEU A 310 -23.16 -8.30 -23.10
CA LEU A 310 -23.60 -9.70 -22.93
C LEU A 310 -23.91 -10.02 -21.46
N GLY A 311 -23.06 -9.56 -20.54
CA GLY A 311 -23.28 -9.66 -19.10
C GLY A 311 -24.57 -9.00 -18.64
N ALA A 312 -24.84 -7.77 -19.05
CA ALA A 312 -26.10 -7.09 -18.78
C ALA A 312 -27.30 -7.88 -19.34
N ALA A 313 -27.20 -8.40 -20.57
CA ALA A 313 -28.27 -9.21 -21.16
C ALA A 313 -28.53 -10.51 -20.38
N MET A 314 -27.46 -11.16 -19.90
CA MET A 314 -27.57 -12.34 -19.04
C MET A 314 -28.19 -12.01 -17.68
N GLY A 315 -27.68 -10.98 -17.00
CA GLY A 315 -28.13 -10.60 -15.66
C GLY A 315 -29.60 -10.20 -15.62
N GLY A 316 -30.06 -9.43 -16.61
CA GLY A 316 -31.47 -9.03 -16.72
C GLY A 316 -32.43 -10.14 -17.15
N ALA A 317 -31.94 -11.24 -17.72
CA ALA A 317 -32.75 -12.41 -18.08
C ALA A 317 -32.67 -13.57 -17.06
N THR A 318 -31.62 -13.63 -16.24
CA THR A 318 -31.39 -14.70 -15.26
C THR A 318 -32.59 -14.98 -14.34
N PRO A 319 -33.27 -13.96 -13.75
CA PRO A 319 -34.42 -14.21 -12.86
C PRO A 319 -35.65 -14.82 -13.56
N ASN A 320 -35.77 -14.65 -14.87
CA ASN A 320 -36.89 -15.19 -15.66
C ASN A 320 -36.61 -16.61 -16.20
N ILE A 321 -35.38 -17.12 -16.06
CA ILE A 321 -34.96 -18.41 -16.61
C ILE A 321 -34.45 -19.29 -15.47
N ALA A 322 -35.29 -20.22 -15.02
CA ALA A 322 -35.02 -21.04 -13.82
C ALA A 322 -33.67 -21.81 -13.86
N SER A 323 -33.22 -22.26 -15.03
CA SER A 323 -31.90 -22.91 -15.18
C SER A 323 -30.72 -21.94 -15.04
N TRP A 324 -30.90 -20.68 -15.44
CA TRP A 324 -29.89 -19.64 -15.29
C TRP A 324 -29.84 -19.15 -13.85
N GLN A 325 -31.00 -18.98 -13.19
CA GLN A 325 -31.07 -18.67 -11.76
C GLN A 325 -30.40 -19.78 -10.93
N ALA A 326 -30.71 -21.06 -11.19
CA ALA A 326 -30.06 -22.17 -10.50
C ALA A 326 -28.53 -22.21 -10.73
N GLY A 327 -28.07 -21.89 -11.94
CA GLY A 327 -26.63 -21.75 -12.23
C GLY A 327 -26.00 -20.58 -11.46
N TYR A 328 -26.69 -19.44 -11.40
CA TYR A 328 -26.27 -18.24 -10.68
C TYR A 328 -26.14 -18.49 -9.17
N ASP A 329 -27.11 -19.17 -8.56
CA ASP A 329 -27.14 -19.45 -7.12
C ASP A 329 -25.97 -20.33 -6.65
N VAL A 330 -25.40 -21.16 -7.56
CA VAL A 330 -24.27 -22.06 -7.25
C VAL A 330 -22.91 -21.48 -7.67
N ASN A 331 -22.81 -20.90 -8.87
CA ASN A 331 -21.53 -20.50 -9.47
C ASN A 331 -21.54 -19.08 -10.07
N ALA A 332 -22.46 -18.21 -9.65
CA ALA A 332 -22.56 -16.81 -10.08
C ALA A 332 -22.59 -16.67 -11.62
N ALA A 333 -21.93 -15.65 -12.17
CA ALA A 333 -21.85 -15.41 -13.62
C ALA A 333 -21.34 -16.62 -14.42
N SER A 334 -20.35 -17.35 -13.89
CA SER A 334 -19.80 -18.55 -14.52
C SER A 334 -20.82 -19.70 -14.59
N GLY A 335 -21.71 -19.79 -13.61
CA GLY A 335 -22.83 -20.73 -13.62
C GLY A 335 -23.89 -20.41 -14.66
N VAL A 336 -24.19 -19.12 -14.88
CA VAL A 336 -25.09 -18.69 -15.97
C VAL A 336 -24.48 -19.01 -17.33
N LEU A 337 -23.19 -18.75 -17.55
CA LEU A 337 -22.50 -19.13 -18.80
C LEU A 337 -22.54 -20.65 -19.05
N ALA A 338 -22.36 -21.47 -18.02
CA ALA A 338 -22.50 -22.92 -18.14
C ALA A 338 -23.95 -23.36 -18.44
N ALA A 339 -24.95 -22.73 -17.83
CA ALA A 339 -26.36 -22.99 -18.09
C ALA A 339 -26.77 -22.60 -19.53
N MET A 340 -26.22 -21.52 -20.08
CA MET A 340 -26.39 -21.14 -21.49
C MET A 340 -25.81 -22.19 -22.46
N LEU A 341 -24.76 -22.91 -22.05
CA LEU A 341 -24.10 -23.95 -22.84
C LEU A 341 -24.74 -25.34 -22.68
N HIS A 342 -25.64 -25.54 -21.72
CA HIS A 342 -26.32 -26.82 -21.48
C HIS A 342 -27.02 -27.43 -22.73
N PRO A 343 -27.65 -26.67 -23.64
CA PRO A 343 -28.21 -27.21 -24.88
C PRO A 343 -27.20 -27.91 -25.80
N ALA A 344 -25.91 -27.57 -25.71
CA ALA A 344 -24.84 -28.23 -26.46
C ALA A 344 -24.31 -29.51 -25.78
N GLY A 345 -24.91 -29.94 -24.67
CA GLY A 345 -24.60 -31.19 -23.97
C GLY A 345 -23.12 -31.32 -23.61
N GLY A 346 -22.51 -32.46 -23.99
CA GLY A 346 -21.09 -32.73 -23.74
C GLY A 346 -20.12 -31.73 -24.38
N PHE A 347 -20.48 -31.13 -25.52
CA PHE A 347 -19.68 -30.07 -26.13
C PHE A 347 -19.79 -28.76 -25.36
N GLY A 348 -20.96 -28.43 -24.82
CA GLY A 348 -21.16 -27.28 -23.93
C GLY A 348 -20.23 -27.34 -22.71
N ARG A 349 -20.10 -28.51 -22.10
CA ARG A 349 -19.15 -28.74 -20.98
C ARG A 349 -17.69 -28.48 -21.37
N PHE A 350 -17.27 -28.90 -22.56
CA PHE A 350 -15.93 -28.59 -23.09
C PHE A 350 -15.74 -27.08 -23.28
N VAL A 351 -16.74 -26.38 -23.83
CA VAL A 351 -16.71 -24.92 -24.01
C VAL A 351 -16.60 -24.20 -22.65
N THR A 352 -17.30 -24.65 -21.61
CA THR A 352 -17.16 -24.10 -20.24
C THR A 352 -15.72 -24.25 -19.70
N VAL A 353 -15.03 -25.36 -19.98
CA VAL A 353 -13.61 -25.54 -19.61
C VAL A 353 -12.71 -24.55 -20.37
N VAL A 354 -12.97 -24.30 -21.66
CA VAL A 354 -12.24 -23.28 -22.43
C VAL A 354 -12.48 -21.88 -21.88
N LEU A 355 -13.71 -21.54 -21.48
CA LEU A 355 -14.03 -20.28 -20.81
C LEU A 355 -13.27 -20.13 -19.49
N ALA A 356 -13.17 -21.20 -18.68
CA ALA A 356 -12.41 -21.18 -17.44
C ALA A 356 -10.92 -20.89 -17.67
N PHE A 357 -10.29 -21.55 -18.65
CA PHE A 357 -8.88 -21.34 -18.97
C PHE A 357 -8.59 -20.01 -19.68
N SER A 358 -9.58 -19.35 -20.27
CA SER A 358 -9.40 -18.00 -20.84
C SER A 358 -8.98 -16.95 -19.79
N MET A 359 -9.27 -17.18 -18.51
CA MET A 359 -8.85 -16.34 -17.39
C MET A 359 -7.33 -16.27 -17.23
N LEU A 360 -6.60 -17.29 -17.72
CA LEU A 360 -5.14 -17.35 -17.61
C LEU A 360 -4.44 -16.19 -18.35
N GLY A 361 -5.05 -15.63 -19.40
CA GLY A 361 -4.52 -14.44 -20.09
C GLY A 361 -4.41 -13.25 -19.15
N ASN A 362 -5.56 -12.76 -18.67
CA ASN A 362 -5.60 -11.62 -17.76
C ASN A 362 -4.83 -11.88 -16.45
N LEU A 363 -4.99 -13.07 -15.87
CA LEU A 363 -4.40 -13.43 -14.59
C LEU A 363 -2.88 -13.48 -14.66
N SER A 364 -2.29 -14.08 -15.70
CA SER A 364 -0.82 -14.18 -15.81
C SER A 364 -0.15 -12.83 -16.10
N ALA A 365 -0.77 -11.98 -16.93
CA ALA A 365 -0.32 -10.62 -17.21
C ALA A 365 -0.44 -9.70 -15.99
N THR A 366 -1.53 -9.79 -15.23
CA THR A 366 -1.73 -9.03 -13.99
C THR A 366 -0.73 -9.47 -12.92
N MET A 367 -0.50 -10.78 -12.74
CA MET A 367 0.52 -11.31 -11.83
C MET A 367 1.94 -10.88 -12.22
N TYR A 368 2.24 -10.81 -13.52
CA TYR A 368 3.51 -10.27 -14.02
C TYR A 368 3.72 -8.83 -13.52
N SER A 369 2.75 -7.94 -13.75
CA SER A 369 2.81 -6.55 -13.27
C SER A 369 2.92 -6.45 -11.75
N VAL A 370 2.20 -7.27 -10.98
CA VAL A 370 2.32 -7.33 -9.50
C VAL A 370 3.76 -7.58 -9.06
N THR A 371 4.47 -8.50 -9.70
CA THR A 371 5.84 -8.84 -9.30
C THR A 371 6.85 -7.71 -9.57
N LEU A 372 6.66 -6.94 -10.64
CA LEU A 372 7.44 -5.72 -10.92
C LEU A 372 7.14 -4.63 -9.88
N ASN A 373 5.86 -4.43 -9.55
CA ASN A 373 5.41 -3.45 -8.55
C ASN A 373 5.97 -3.78 -7.15
N LEU A 374 6.02 -5.07 -6.77
CA LEU A 374 6.63 -5.50 -5.50
C LEU A 374 8.13 -5.18 -5.41
N GLN A 375 8.89 -5.36 -6.48
CA GLN A 375 10.32 -4.98 -6.50
C GLN A 375 10.51 -3.48 -6.27
N MET A 376 9.61 -2.64 -6.78
CA MET A 376 9.67 -1.18 -6.66
C MET A 376 9.32 -0.63 -5.28
N LEU A 377 8.60 -1.41 -4.44
CA LEU A 377 8.02 -0.91 -3.20
C LEU A 377 9.06 -0.43 -2.17
N PHE A 378 10.17 -1.16 -2.04
CA PHE A 378 11.30 -0.79 -1.18
C PHE A 378 12.64 -1.01 -1.90
N PRO A 379 13.64 -0.12 -1.76
CA PRO A 379 14.92 -0.23 -2.47
C PRO A 379 15.71 -1.54 -2.27
N TRP A 380 15.44 -2.29 -1.20
CA TRP A 380 16.10 -3.57 -0.96
C TRP A 380 15.42 -4.76 -1.68
N LEU A 381 14.14 -4.65 -2.04
CA LEU A 381 13.38 -5.71 -2.73
C LEU A 381 13.87 -5.94 -4.16
N PHE A 382 14.51 -4.94 -4.77
CA PHE A 382 15.27 -5.07 -6.04
C PHE A 382 16.29 -6.23 -6.03
N ARG A 383 16.81 -6.63 -4.86
CA ARG A 383 17.79 -7.74 -4.74
C ARG A 383 17.14 -9.12 -4.69
N VAL A 384 15.81 -9.19 -4.62
CA VAL A 384 15.04 -10.43 -4.54
C VAL A 384 14.58 -10.82 -5.95
N PRO A 385 14.85 -12.05 -6.42
CA PRO A 385 14.40 -12.51 -7.74
C PRO A 385 12.88 -12.45 -7.88
N ARG A 386 12.41 -11.98 -9.04
CA ARG A 386 10.98 -11.77 -9.35
C ARG A 386 10.10 -12.97 -9.01
N ILE A 387 10.59 -14.18 -9.29
CA ILE A 387 9.96 -15.48 -9.02
C ILE A 387 9.51 -15.64 -7.56
N VAL A 388 10.27 -15.12 -6.60
CA VAL A 388 9.91 -15.22 -5.17
C VAL A 388 8.61 -14.46 -4.90
N PHE A 389 8.43 -13.30 -5.55
CA PHE A 389 7.19 -12.54 -5.48
C PHE A 389 6.04 -13.26 -6.19
N SER A 390 6.28 -13.93 -7.32
CA SER A 390 5.26 -14.73 -8.03
C SER A 390 4.70 -15.84 -7.14
N ILE A 391 5.57 -16.57 -6.43
CA ILE A 391 5.15 -17.66 -5.53
C ILE A 391 4.38 -17.10 -4.31
N ILE A 392 4.89 -16.05 -3.68
CA ILE A 392 4.24 -15.41 -2.53
C ILE A 392 2.86 -14.87 -2.92
N ILE A 393 2.74 -14.16 -4.04
CA ILE A 393 1.45 -13.60 -4.45
C ILE A 393 0.44 -14.67 -4.84
N THR A 394 0.88 -15.76 -5.47
CA THR A 394 -0.01 -16.92 -5.76
C THR A 394 -0.59 -17.50 -4.48
N GLY A 395 0.23 -17.67 -3.43
CA GLY A 395 -0.24 -18.14 -2.13
C GLY A 395 -1.26 -17.20 -1.47
N ILE A 396 -1.05 -15.88 -1.57
CA ILE A 396 -1.99 -14.86 -1.08
C ILE A 396 -3.29 -14.90 -1.89
N VAL A 397 -3.22 -14.91 -3.23
CA VAL A 397 -4.38 -14.94 -4.12
C VAL A 397 -5.23 -16.18 -3.86
N ILE A 398 -4.63 -17.38 -3.74
CA ILE A 398 -5.36 -18.60 -3.39
C ILE A 398 -6.06 -18.45 -2.03
N GLY A 399 -5.34 -17.99 -1.00
CA GLY A 399 -5.89 -17.84 0.36
C GLY A 399 -7.06 -16.86 0.44
N VAL A 400 -6.99 -15.74 -0.28
CA VAL A 400 -8.05 -14.72 -0.32
C VAL A 400 -9.20 -15.12 -1.23
N ALA A 401 -8.94 -15.71 -2.40
CA ALA A 401 -9.97 -16.11 -3.37
C ALA A 401 -10.92 -17.17 -2.83
N VAL A 402 -10.42 -18.15 -2.07
CA VAL A 402 -11.26 -19.19 -1.45
C VAL A 402 -12.26 -18.61 -0.43
N GLU A 403 -11.90 -17.50 0.25
CA GLU A 403 -12.85 -16.79 1.12
C GLU A 403 -13.77 -15.85 0.33
N ALA A 404 -13.22 -15.11 -0.63
CA ALA A 404 -13.96 -14.15 -1.45
C ALA A 404 -15.07 -14.79 -2.29
N ALA A 405 -14.87 -16.03 -2.74
CA ALA A 405 -15.85 -16.81 -3.51
C ALA A 405 -17.21 -16.99 -2.82
N LYS A 406 -17.28 -16.94 -1.48
CA LYS A 406 -18.53 -17.17 -0.72
C LYS A 406 -19.57 -16.06 -0.88
N SER A 407 -19.14 -14.83 -1.19
CA SER A 407 -19.99 -13.64 -1.30
C SER A 407 -19.54 -12.78 -2.48
N PHE A 408 -19.31 -13.43 -3.62
CA PHE A 408 -18.52 -12.90 -4.73
C PHE A 408 -18.94 -11.52 -5.23
N PHE A 409 -20.22 -11.29 -5.58
CA PHE A 409 -20.68 -9.98 -6.09
C PHE A 409 -20.59 -8.85 -5.06
N LEU A 410 -20.95 -9.10 -3.80
CA LEU A 410 -20.85 -8.09 -2.74
C LEU A 410 -19.37 -7.74 -2.43
N ASN A 411 -18.48 -8.72 -2.49
CA ASN A 411 -17.04 -8.50 -2.39
C ASN A 411 -16.51 -7.72 -3.59
N LEU A 412 -17.01 -8.02 -4.80
CA LEU A 412 -16.63 -7.38 -6.05
C LEU A 412 -17.02 -5.89 -6.09
N GLU A 413 -18.28 -5.54 -5.79
CA GLU A 413 -18.74 -4.14 -5.74
C GLU A 413 -17.93 -3.30 -4.73
N ASN A 414 -17.76 -3.82 -3.51
CA ASN A 414 -16.98 -3.15 -2.46
C ASN A 414 -15.50 -2.95 -2.83
N PHE A 415 -14.93 -3.88 -3.59
CA PHE A 415 -13.56 -3.82 -4.07
C PHE A 415 -13.39 -2.77 -5.17
N ILE A 416 -14.27 -2.75 -6.18
CA ILE A 416 -14.18 -1.84 -7.33
C ILE A 416 -14.32 -0.38 -6.89
N GLY A 417 -15.26 -0.08 -5.99
CA GLY A 417 -15.54 1.27 -5.54
C GLY A 417 -14.31 1.98 -4.97
N VAL A 418 -13.57 1.31 -4.08
CA VAL A 418 -12.37 1.89 -3.46
C VAL A 418 -11.23 2.14 -4.46
N ILE A 419 -11.18 1.35 -5.54
CA ILE A 419 -10.10 1.37 -6.52
C ILE A 419 -10.23 2.52 -7.51
N GLY A 420 -11.42 2.73 -8.07
CA GLY A 420 -11.62 3.72 -9.12
C GLY A 420 -11.16 5.13 -8.72
N TYR A 421 -11.41 5.55 -7.47
CA TYR A 421 -11.08 6.91 -7.01
C TYR A 421 -9.58 7.21 -7.02
N TRP A 422 -8.75 6.27 -6.54
CA TRP A 422 -7.31 6.52 -6.49
C TRP A 422 -6.70 6.48 -7.90
N SER A 423 -7.16 5.57 -8.78
CA SER A 423 -6.71 5.51 -10.18
C SER A 423 -7.12 6.78 -10.94
N SER A 424 -8.34 7.28 -10.70
CA SER A 424 -8.83 8.55 -11.24
C SER A 424 -7.97 9.75 -10.80
N ALA A 425 -7.71 9.86 -9.50
CA ALA A 425 -6.86 10.92 -8.95
C ALA A 425 -5.41 10.84 -9.47
N PHE A 426 -4.87 9.63 -9.62
CA PHE A 426 -3.56 9.37 -10.21
C PHE A 426 -3.47 9.84 -11.67
N ILE A 427 -4.44 9.48 -12.51
CA ILE A 427 -4.51 9.91 -13.91
C ILE A 427 -4.52 11.44 -14.01
N GLY A 428 -5.37 12.13 -13.23
CA GLY A 428 -5.43 13.59 -13.22
C GLY A 428 -4.08 14.25 -12.93
N ILE A 429 -3.35 13.75 -11.94
CA ILE A 429 -2.01 14.26 -11.57
C ILE A 429 -0.97 13.95 -12.67
N MET A 430 -0.95 12.73 -13.19
CA MET A 430 0.02 12.32 -14.21
C MET A 430 -0.15 13.08 -15.53
N LEU A 431 -1.39 13.29 -15.98
CA LEU A 431 -1.67 14.07 -17.19
C LEU A 431 -1.26 15.53 -17.03
N VAL A 432 -1.52 16.15 -15.87
CA VAL A 432 -1.10 17.53 -15.60
C VAL A 432 0.42 17.67 -15.52
N GLU A 433 1.13 16.75 -14.87
CA GLU A 433 2.60 16.76 -14.85
C GLU A 433 3.18 16.70 -16.27
N HIS A 434 2.66 15.80 -17.09
CA HIS A 434 3.14 15.60 -18.45
C HIS A 434 2.83 16.82 -19.35
N LEU A 435 1.58 17.25 -19.39
CA LEU A 435 1.11 18.28 -20.32
C LEU A 435 1.54 19.70 -19.91
N LEU A 436 1.37 20.08 -18.63
CA LEU A 436 1.64 21.45 -18.18
C LEU A 436 3.06 21.64 -17.66
N PHE A 437 3.60 20.70 -16.87
CA PHE A 437 4.90 20.90 -16.21
C PHE A 437 6.11 20.38 -16.99
N ARG A 438 5.86 19.55 -18.01
CA ARG A 438 6.87 18.95 -18.92
C ARG A 438 6.58 19.21 -20.40
N GLY A 439 5.54 20.02 -20.71
CA GLY A 439 5.23 20.49 -22.07
C GLY A 439 4.89 19.39 -23.08
N GLY A 440 4.45 18.21 -22.62
CA GLY A 440 4.23 17.04 -23.48
C GLY A 440 5.51 16.36 -23.97
N SER A 441 6.69 16.81 -23.52
CA SER A 441 7.98 16.26 -23.96
C SER A 441 8.34 14.99 -23.18
N PHE A 442 8.67 13.94 -23.91
CA PHE A 442 9.20 12.70 -23.35
C PHE A 442 10.70 12.80 -23.03
N ALA A 443 11.43 13.70 -23.71
CA ALA A 443 12.85 13.93 -23.44
C ALA A 443 13.07 14.40 -21.98
N ALA A 444 12.14 15.19 -21.42
CA ALA A 444 12.18 15.62 -20.03
C ALA A 444 12.17 14.48 -18.98
N TYR A 445 11.88 13.24 -19.38
CA TYR A 445 11.95 12.04 -18.54
C TYR A 445 13.21 11.19 -18.77
N THR A 446 13.98 11.47 -19.84
CA THR A 446 15.13 10.66 -20.30
C THR A 446 16.42 11.46 -20.52
N GLU A 447 16.39 12.79 -20.33
CA GLU A 447 17.57 13.66 -20.40
C GLU A 447 18.68 13.25 -19.43
N ASP A 448 18.29 12.78 -18.24
CA ASP A 448 19.16 12.16 -17.26
C ASP A 448 18.72 10.70 -17.07
N ALA A 449 19.54 9.77 -17.57
CA ALA A 449 19.21 8.35 -17.61
C ALA A 449 19.15 7.67 -16.24
N ASP A 450 19.72 8.30 -15.20
CA ASP A 450 19.77 7.77 -13.83
C ASP A 450 18.76 8.46 -12.89
N ALA A 451 18.20 9.60 -13.30
CA ALA A 451 17.24 10.37 -12.49
C ALA A 451 16.01 9.55 -12.05
N TRP A 452 15.60 8.50 -12.77
CA TRP A 452 14.47 7.66 -12.38
C TRP A 452 14.65 6.95 -11.02
N ASP A 453 15.88 6.74 -10.54
CA ASP A 453 16.17 6.23 -9.18
C ASP A 453 17.00 7.19 -8.34
N ASP A 454 17.17 8.46 -8.73
CA ASP A 454 17.91 9.43 -7.93
C ASP A 454 16.97 10.27 -7.06
N GLY A 455 17.22 10.30 -5.74
CA GLY A 455 16.44 11.09 -4.80
C GLY A 455 16.70 12.60 -4.89
N GLU A 456 17.86 13.02 -5.42
CA GLU A 456 18.23 14.43 -5.60
C GLU A 456 17.56 15.04 -6.84
N LYS A 457 17.45 14.23 -7.90
CA LYS A 457 16.97 14.66 -9.23
C LYS A 457 15.45 14.55 -9.38
N LEU A 458 14.82 13.68 -8.59
CA LEU A 458 13.36 13.58 -8.50
C LEU A 458 12.80 14.66 -7.57
N PRO A 459 11.56 15.14 -7.79
CA PRO A 459 10.91 15.98 -6.81
C PRO A 459 10.69 15.20 -5.51
N VAL A 460 10.55 15.92 -4.39
CA VAL A 460 10.15 15.29 -3.12
C VAL A 460 8.74 14.69 -3.24
N GLY A 461 7.85 15.29 -4.05
CA GLY A 461 6.54 14.74 -4.38
C GLY A 461 5.43 15.22 -3.44
N LEU A 462 5.70 16.24 -2.61
CA LEU A 462 4.73 16.80 -1.68
C LEU A 462 3.54 17.43 -2.41
N ALA A 463 3.75 17.98 -3.60
CA ALA A 463 2.66 18.52 -4.42
C ALA A 463 1.70 17.43 -4.89
N ALA A 464 2.23 16.31 -5.38
CA ALA A 464 1.42 15.20 -5.89
C ALA A 464 0.69 14.49 -4.74
N LEU A 465 1.37 14.22 -3.63
CA LEU A 465 0.76 13.64 -2.43
C LEU A 465 -0.29 14.59 -1.83
N GLY A 466 -0.01 15.89 -1.76
CA GLY A 466 -0.94 16.90 -1.26
C GLY A 466 -2.21 17.00 -2.10
N ALA A 467 -2.07 17.08 -3.43
CA ALA A 467 -3.22 17.11 -4.34
C ALA A 467 -4.03 15.82 -4.32
N PHE A 468 -3.36 14.67 -4.21
CA PHE A 468 -3.99 13.36 -4.06
C PHE A 468 -4.78 13.26 -2.75
N LEU A 469 -4.19 13.61 -1.60
CA LEU A 469 -4.87 13.50 -0.30
C LEU A 469 -5.98 14.53 -0.11
N LEU A 470 -5.80 15.77 -0.61
CA LEU A 470 -6.82 16.82 -0.49
C LEU A 470 -8.02 16.56 -1.40
N SER A 471 -7.87 15.89 -2.55
CA SER A 471 -9.03 15.58 -3.40
C SER A 471 -10.01 14.64 -2.70
N PHE A 472 -9.54 13.72 -1.83
CA PHE A 472 -10.41 12.87 -1.01
C PHE A 472 -11.34 13.66 -0.07
N GLY A 473 -11.02 14.92 0.23
CA GLY A 473 -11.90 15.82 0.97
C GLY A 473 -13.25 16.10 0.28
N LEU A 474 -13.31 16.01 -1.05
CA LEU A 474 -14.56 16.11 -1.83
C LEU A 474 -14.99 14.79 -2.47
N ILE A 475 -14.07 13.87 -2.77
CA ILE A 475 -14.43 12.52 -3.26
C ILE A 475 -15.29 11.78 -2.23
N VAL A 476 -14.90 11.76 -0.95
CA VAL A 476 -15.64 10.99 0.09
C VAL A 476 -17.09 11.49 0.30
N PRO A 477 -17.38 12.80 0.25
CA PRO A 477 -18.76 13.30 0.17
C PRO A 477 -19.55 12.93 -1.10
N CYS A 478 -18.87 12.69 -2.22
CA CYS A 478 -19.45 12.35 -3.53
C CYS A 478 -19.50 10.83 -3.83
N MET A 479 -18.91 10.01 -2.97
CA MET A 479 -18.82 8.55 -3.05
C MET A 479 -20.16 7.88 -2.71
N GLY A 480 -20.63 6.95 -3.54
CA GLY A 480 -21.90 6.23 -3.42
C GLY A 480 -21.70 4.71 -3.43
N GLN A 481 -21.27 4.16 -2.30
CA GLN A 481 -20.88 2.75 -2.14
C GLN A 481 -21.78 2.02 -1.16
N THR A 482 -21.87 0.69 -1.24
CA THR A 482 -22.80 -0.11 -0.41
C THR A 482 -22.60 0.08 1.11
N TRP A 483 -21.36 0.38 1.52
CA TRP A 483 -20.96 0.62 2.91
C TRP A 483 -20.90 2.10 3.30
N TRP A 484 -20.97 3.02 2.33
CA TRP A 484 -20.94 4.46 2.54
C TRP A 484 -21.54 5.23 1.36
N THR A 485 -22.64 5.93 1.62
CA THR A 485 -23.17 6.95 0.72
C THR A 485 -22.86 8.32 1.32
N GLY A 486 -22.12 9.15 0.59
CA GLY A 486 -21.84 10.52 0.98
C GLY A 486 -23.04 11.45 0.79
N PRO A 487 -23.12 12.57 1.53
CA PRO A 487 -24.29 13.47 1.50
C PRO A 487 -24.51 14.18 0.16
N ILE A 488 -23.55 14.16 -0.76
CA ILE A 488 -23.76 14.63 -2.14
C ILE A 488 -24.30 13.45 -2.97
N ALA A 489 -23.69 12.27 -2.83
CA ALA A 489 -24.07 11.04 -3.53
C ALA A 489 -25.53 10.60 -3.28
N GLU A 490 -26.10 10.89 -2.10
CA GLU A 490 -27.53 10.67 -1.82
C GLU A 490 -28.47 11.38 -2.82
N THR A 491 -28.01 12.48 -3.44
CA THR A 491 -28.79 13.27 -4.40
C THR A 491 -28.30 13.12 -5.85
N THR A 492 -26.99 12.94 -6.07
CA THR A 492 -26.40 12.89 -7.41
C THR A 492 -26.19 11.47 -7.94
N GLY A 493 -26.16 10.46 -7.09
CA GLY A 493 -25.45 9.21 -7.36
C GLY A 493 -23.93 9.38 -7.20
N ASP A 494 -23.19 8.30 -7.42
CA ASP A 494 -21.73 8.32 -7.31
C ASP A 494 -21.11 9.14 -8.44
N ILE A 495 -20.48 10.25 -8.06
CA ILE A 495 -19.69 11.12 -8.97
C ILE A 495 -18.26 11.30 -8.45
N GLY A 496 -17.81 10.39 -7.57
CA GLY A 496 -16.52 10.49 -6.91
C GLY A 496 -15.33 10.39 -7.87
N LEU A 497 -15.50 9.76 -9.03
CA LEU A 497 -14.45 9.50 -10.01
C LEU A 497 -14.15 10.72 -10.87
N GLU A 498 -15.20 11.35 -11.40
CA GLU A 498 -15.15 12.60 -12.14
C GLU A 498 -14.55 13.71 -11.26
N VAL A 499 -15.01 13.78 -10.01
CA VAL A 499 -14.44 14.66 -8.98
C VAL A 499 -12.98 14.30 -8.71
N ALA A 500 -12.60 13.02 -8.63
CA ALA A 500 -11.22 12.61 -8.41
C ALA A 500 -10.26 13.06 -9.52
N VAL A 501 -10.62 12.85 -10.81
CA VAL A 501 -9.79 13.28 -11.95
C VAL A 501 -9.65 14.81 -11.96
N VAL A 502 -10.77 15.53 -11.88
CA VAL A 502 -10.78 16.99 -12.04
C VAL A 502 -10.15 17.69 -10.84
N LEU A 503 -10.49 17.28 -9.61
CA LEU A 503 -9.99 17.94 -8.40
C LEU A 503 -8.52 17.65 -8.14
N SER A 504 -8.02 16.42 -8.40
CA SER A 504 -6.59 16.13 -8.25
C SER A 504 -5.76 16.96 -9.25
N ALA A 505 -6.22 17.06 -10.50
CA ALA A 505 -5.61 17.88 -11.53
C ALA A 505 -5.58 19.38 -11.14
N LEU A 506 -6.72 19.93 -10.70
CA LEU A 506 -6.84 21.33 -10.29
C LEU A 506 -6.00 21.68 -9.05
N LEU A 507 -5.94 20.79 -8.05
CA LEU A 507 -5.12 21.00 -6.84
C LEU A 507 -3.63 20.83 -7.12
N TYR A 508 -3.25 19.96 -8.06
CA TYR A 508 -1.85 19.70 -8.39
C TYR A 508 -1.16 20.91 -9.02
N VAL A 509 -1.84 21.67 -9.89
CA VAL A 509 -1.25 22.87 -10.55
C VAL A 509 -0.65 23.88 -9.55
N PRO A 510 -1.42 24.48 -8.60
CA PRO A 510 -0.87 25.46 -7.66
C PRO A 510 0.17 24.85 -6.71
N MET A 511 -0.03 23.59 -6.28
CA MET A 511 0.92 22.90 -5.39
C MET A 511 2.26 22.62 -6.07
N ARG A 512 2.24 22.21 -7.34
CA ARG A 512 3.45 21.93 -8.14
C ARG A 512 4.17 23.21 -8.56
N LEU A 513 3.43 24.29 -8.82
CA LEU A 513 4.02 25.63 -8.98
C LEU A 513 4.70 26.11 -7.68
N TRP A 514 4.12 25.83 -6.51
CA TRP A 514 4.75 26.13 -5.22
C TRP A 514 6.00 25.30 -4.97
N GLU A 515 5.97 23.99 -5.26
CA GLU A 515 7.12 23.07 -5.13
C GLU A 515 8.27 23.44 -6.08
N LYS A 516 7.98 23.88 -7.32
CA LYS A 516 9.00 24.40 -8.25
C LYS A 516 9.54 25.80 -7.87
N ARG A 517 8.77 26.62 -7.14
CA ARG A 517 9.20 27.96 -6.69
C ARG A 517 9.99 27.93 -5.39
N ASN A 518 9.65 27.00 -4.50
CA ASN A 518 10.36 26.72 -3.26
C ASN A 518 10.92 25.30 -3.34
N PRO A 519 11.87 25.03 -4.27
CA PRO A 519 12.54 23.73 -4.26
C PRO A 519 13.17 23.56 -2.87
N PRO A 520 13.01 22.40 -2.21
CA PRO A 520 13.59 22.16 -0.89
C PRO A 520 15.12 22.14 -0.89
N HIS A 521 15.73 22.27 -2.08
CA HIS A 521 17.15 22.25 -2.36
C HIS A 521 17.56 23.57 -3.07
N PRO A 522 18.46 24.38 -2.49
CA PRO A 522 19.04 25.52 -3.20
C PRO A 522 20.04 25.03 -4.27
N PRO A 523 20.24 25.76 -5.39
CA PRO A 523 21.24 25.39 -6.37
C PRO A 523 22.65 25.60 -5.82
N HIS A 524 23.28 24.52 -5.34
CA HIS A 524 24.69 24.47 -4.97
C HIS A 524 25.34 23.18 -5.49
N PRO A 525 26.68 23.17 -5.69
CA PRO A 525 27.34 22.11 -6.45
C PRO A 525 27.45 20.81 -5.66
N ALA A 526 26.66 19.82 -6.08
CA ALA A 526 26.68 18.41 -5.69
C ALA A 526 26.29 18.06 -4.24
N CYS A 527 25.57 16.94 -4.13
CA CYS A 527 25.19 16.20 -2.93
C CYS A 527 24.01 16.73 -2.10
N ASP A 528 22.99 15.88 -2.00
CA ASP A 528 21.72 16.02 -1.30
C ASP A 528 21.30 14.59 -0.80
N PRO A 529 20.04 14.22 -0.46
CA PRO A 529 18.88 14.99 0.03
C PRO A 529 18.27 14.47 1.37
N ALA A 530 17.31 15.27 1.89
CA ALA A 530 16.06 14.98 2.65
C ALA A 530 15.67 13.51 3.03
N HIS A 531 15.22 13.15 4.26
CA HIS A 531 13.97 13.43 5.07
C HIS A 531 12.70 12.53 4.81
N VAL A 532 11.82 12.35 5.84
CA VAL A 532 10.29 12.15 5.83
C VAL A 532 9.56 10.78 6.22
N MET A 533 8.68 10.77 7.29
CA MET A 533 7.34 10.08 7.67
C MET A 533 6.95 8.54 7.45
N SER A 534 5.83 7.87 7.94
CA SER A 534 4.90 7.89 9.15
C SER A 534 3.73 6.79 9.25
N GLN A 535 3.23 6.38 10.46
CA GLN A 535 1.84 5.85 10.88
C GLN A 535 1.36 4.33 10.67
N PRO A 536 0.05 3.87 10.81
CA PRO A 536 -0.79 3.56 12.04
C PRO A 536 -1.63 2.19 12.15
N GLN A 537 -2.60 2.07 13.12
CA GLN A 537 -3.79 1.12 13.38
C GLN A 537 -3.63 -0.36 13.91
N GLU A 538 -4.61 -1.08 14.55
CA GLU A 538 -5.68 -0.79 15.59
C GLU A 538 -6.42 -2.05 16.25
N LYS A 539 -6.76 -1.99 17.57
CA LYS A 539 -7.86 -2.61 18.43
C LYS A 539 -8.48 -4.04 18.29
N ALA A 540 -8.59 -4.75 19.45
CA ALA A 540 -9.81 -5.20 20.20
C ALA A 540 -9.38 -6.00 21.47
N GLN A 541 -10.07 -6.18 22.61
CA GLN A 541 -11.42 -5.88 23.15
C GLN A 541 -11.26 -5.05 24.47
N GLU A 542 -12.24 -4.34 25.04
CA GLU A 542 -13.42 -4.91 25.72
C GLU A 542 -14.65 -3.96 25.68
N LYS A 543 -15.79 -4.54 25.32
CA LYS A 543 -17.13 -4.09 25.70
C LYS A 543 -17.89 -5.34 26.15
N LEU A 544 -18.04 -5.59 27.45
CA LEU A 544 -19.01 -6.57 27.95
C LEU A 544 -19.48 -6.33 29.39
N ALA A 545 -19.90 -5.10 29.72
CA ALA A 545 -20.75 -4.86 30.88
C ALA A 545 -21.52 -3.52 30.76
N GLU A 546 -22.52 -3.47 29.87
CA GLU A 546 -23.73 -2.67 30.13
C GLU A 546 -24.87 -3.07 29.19
N SER A 547 -25.79 -3.88 29.71
CA SER A 547 -27.07 -4.19 29.11
C SER A 547 -28.13 -4.25 30.21
N THR A 548 -28.79 -3.12 30.50
CA THR A 548 -30.16 -3.11 31.04
C THR A 548 -30.80 -1.71 30.91
N SER A 549 -32.14 -1.68 30.77
CA SER A 549 -33.05 -0.50 30.72
C SER A 549 -33.01 0.46 29.51
N SER A 550 -33.61 0.01 28.40
CA SER A 550 -34.78 0.61 27.71
C SER A 550 -34.90 2.12 27.41
N VAL A 551 -35.01 2.43 26.10
CA VAL A 551 -36.07 3.20 25.36
C VAL A 551 -35.44 3.77 24.06
N PRO A 552 -36.10 3.71 22.88
CA PRO A 552 -35.37 3.80 21.60
C PRO A 552 -35.14 5.22 21.07
N GLN A 553 -33.94 5.48 20.55
CA GLN A 553 -33.59 6.60 19.67
C GLN A 553 -32.69 6.10 18.51
N SER A 554 -32.68 6.81 17.39
CA SER A 554 -32.28 6.25 16.07
C SER A 554 -30.78 5.96 15.89
N THR A 555 -30.52 4.82 15.24
CA THR A 555 -29.20 4.18 15.04
C THR A 555 -28.12 5.09 14.44
N ALA A 556 -28.50 6.05 13.60
CA ALA A 556 -27.57 6.94 12.89
C ALA A 556 -26.74 7.87 13.82
N ALA A 557 -27.29 8.23 14.99
CA ALA A 557 -26.56 9.04 15.97
C ALA A 557 -25.38 8.28 16.60
N GLN A 558 -25.51 6.96 16.78
CA GLN A 558 -24.60 6.15 17.57
C GLN A 558 -23.30 5.76 16.82
N GLN A 559 -23.36 5.68 15.49
CA GLN A 559 -22.21 5.28 14.66
C GLN A 559 -21.20 6.43 14.44
N SER A 560 -21.72 7.66 14.37
CA SER A 560 -20.92 8.89 14.22
C SER A 560 -20.11 9.23 15.48
N ASP A 561 -20.60 8.87 16.67
CA ASP A 561 -19.87 9.09 17.94
C ASP A 561 -18.67 8.14 18.10
N ASN A 562 -18.72 6.94 17.51
CA ASN A 562 -17.60 5.99 17.53
C ASN A 562 -16.37 6.52 16.77
N VAL A 563 -16.59 7.19 15.63
CA VAL A 563 -15.52 7.83 14.84
C VAL A 563 -14.91 9.01 15.59
N ALA A 564 -15.76 9.85 16.21
CA ALA A 564 -15.29 10.94 17.07
C ALA A 564 -14.45 10.41 18.26
N HIS A 565 -14.87 9.33 18.91
CA HIS A 565 -14.08 8.67 19.96
C HIS A 565 -12.76 8.07 19.47
N ALA A 566 -12.72 7.51 18.25
CA ALA A 566 -11.49 6.97 17.67
C ALA A 566 -10.47 8.07 17.34
N LEU A 567 -10.91 9.13 16.65
CA LEU A 567 -10.07 10.28 16.30
C LEU A 567 -9.60 11.06 17.54
N ALA A 568 -10.49 11.29 18.51
CA ALA A 568 -10.12 11.92 19.78
C ALA A 568 -9.14 11.05 20.60
N GLY A 569 -9.28 9.73 20.56
CA GLY A 569 -8.34 8.79 21.20
C GLY A 569 -6.96 8.81 20.54
N ALA A 570 -6.90 8.78 19.20
CA ALA A 570 -5.65 8.85 18.45
C ALA A 570 -4.94 10.21 18.62
N GLY A 571 -5.68 11.32 18.47
CA GLY A 571 -5.16 12.66 18.69
C GLY A 571 -4.68 12.88 20.12
N GLY A 572 -5.45 12.45 21.11
CA GLY A 572 -5.06 12.50 22.52
C GLY A 572 -3.83 11.64 22.83
N GLY A 573 -3.66 10.50 22.17
CA GLY A 573 -2.46 9.66 22.25
C GLY A 573 -1.21 10.34 21.70
N LEU A 574 -1.31 10.96 20.52
CA LEU A 574 -0.18 11.67 19.92
C LEU A 574 0.21 12.93 20.71
N LEU A 575 -0.77 13.74 21.13
CA LEU A 575 -0.53 14.95 21.92
C LEU A 575 0.06 14.63 23.31
N SER A 576 -0.47 13.62 24.01
CA SER A 576 0.06 13.19 25.30
C SER A 576 1.47 12.59 25.18
N MET A 577 1.76 11.83 24.12
CA MET A 577 3.11 11.34 23.85
C MET A 577 4.09 12.49 23.58
N ALA A 578 3.71 13.44 22.72
CA ALA A 578 4.55 14.61 22.41
C ALA A 578 4.87 15.44 23.68
N LEU A 579 3.87 15.71 24.51
CA LEU A 579 4.05 16.49 25.74
C LEU A 579 4.84 15.77 26.84
N THR A 580 4.84 14.43 26.83
CA THR A 580 5.57 13.63 27.83
C THR A 580 6.92 13.11 27.34
N TYR A 581 7.27 13.35 26.07
CA TYR A 581 8.53 12.92 25.47
C TYR A 581 9.78 13.39 26.23
N PRO A 582 9.86 14.63 26.79
CA PRO A 582 10.98 15.04 27.63
C PRO A 582 11.26 14.11 28.82
N LEU A 583 10.21 13.53 29.42
CA LEU A 583 10.35 12.57 30.52
C LEU A 583 10.82 11.19 30.02
N ILE A 584 10.52 10.83 28.77
CA ILE A 584 11.08 9.63 28.12
C ILE A 584 12.59 9.83 27.95
N THR A 585 13.03 10.93 27.35
CA THR A 585 14.45 11.29 27.17
C THR A 585 15.20 11.28 28.51
N LEU A 586 14.66 11.94 29.54
CA LEU A 586 15.24 11.94 30.89
C LEU A 586 15.29 10.53 31.49
N SER A 587 14.26 9.70 31.32
CA SER A 587 14.28 8.32 31.82
C SER A 587 15.32 7.46 31.10
N THR A 588 15.46 7.58 29.78
CA THR A 588 16.37 6.77 28.97
C THR A 588 17.82 7.16 29.16
N ARG A 589 18.14 8.46 29.31
CA ARG A 589 19.49 8.90 29.70
C ARG A 589 19.85 8.42 31.11
N ALA A 590 18.96 8.61 32.09
CA ALA A 590 19.18 8.16 33.47
C ALA A 590 19.20 6.61 33.67
N GLN A 591 18.72 5.83 32.69
CA GLN A 591 18.89 4.37 32.67
C GLN A 591 20.28 3.94 32.19
N VAL A 592 20.96 4.79 31.41
CA VAL A 592 22.21 4.49 30.71
C VAL A 592 23.42 5.12 31.40
N GLU A 593 23.25 6.31 32.00
CA GLU A 593 24.26 6.94 32.86
C GLU A 593 24.58 6.09 34.10
N SER A 594 25.86 6.06 34.50
CA SER A 594 26.34 5.35 35.69
C SER A 594 26.38 6.25 36.93
N LYS A 595 26.57 5.64 38.10
CA LYS A 595 26.43 6.29 39.43
C LYS A 595 27.21 7.59 39.67
N ARG A 596 28.20 7.95 38.84
CA ARG A 596 28.95 9.23 38.97
C ARG A 596 28.08 10.47 38.71
N ALA A 597 26.91 10.33 38.09
CA ALA A 597 25.98 11.43 37.81
C ALA A 597 24.76 11.46 38.74
N GLN A 598 24.95 11.47 40.07
CA GLN A 598 23.86 11.74 41.02
C GLN A 598 23.39 13.21 40.94
N SER A 599 22.53 13.50 39.97
CA SER A 599 21.81 14.76 39.89
C SER A 599 20.30 14.52 39.97
N SER A 600 19.59 15.37 40.71
CA SER A 600 18.13 15.38 40.71
C SER A 600 17.61 15.53 39.28
N THR A 601 16.45 14.94 38.97
CA THR A 601 15.85 14.95 37.62
C THR A 601 15.68 16.36 37.04
N LEU A 602 15.43 17.35 37.90
CA LEU A 602 15.38 18.77 37.55
C LEU A 602 16.76 19.36 37.20
N ASN A 603 17.82 18.91 37.86
CA ASN A 603 19.20 19.32 37.57
C ASN A 603 19.71 18.65 36.29
N ALA A 604 19.35 17.40 36.03
CA ALA A 604 19.58 16.73 34.74
C ALA A 604 18.86 17.48 33.60
N ALA A 605 17.58 17.82 33.77
CA ALA A 605 16.83 18.61 32.78
C ALA A 605 17.46 19.99 32.51
N ARG A 606 17.85 20.72 33.56
CA ARG A 606 18.58 22.01 33.43
C ARG A 606 19.93 21.83 32.71
N ARG A 607 20.69 20.77 33.00
CA ARG A 607 21.96 20.46 32.30
C ARG A 607 21.73 20.23 30.81
N ILE A 608 20.70 19.48 30.43
CA ILE A 608 20.36 19.23 29.01
C ILE A 608 19.94 20.53 28.32
N ILE A 609 19.05 21.33 28.93
CA ILE A 609 18.61 22.61 28.35
C ILE A 609 19.80 23.56 28.17
N ASN A 610 20.72 23.62 29.13
CA ASN A 610 21.90 24.51 29.06
C ASN A 610 22.98 24.03 28.08
N ARG A 611 23.14 22.71 27.84
CA ARG A 611 24.13 22.15 26.88
C ARG A 611 23.59 21.98 25.46
N GLU A 612 22.32 21.59 25.30
CA GLU A 612 21.75 21.15 24.02
C GLU A 612 20.54 21.99 23.56
N GLY A 613 20.08 22.93 24.38
CA GLY A 613 18.81 23.62 24.18
C GLY A 613 17.60 22.75 24.47
N VAL A 614 16.40 23.34 24.33
CA VAL A 614 15.12 22.65 24.56
C VAL A 614 14.94 21.45 23.60
N THR A 615 15.51 21.51 22.40
CA THR A 615 15.48 20.43 21.40
C THR A 615 16.23 19.16 21.84
N GLY A 616 17.22 19.26 22.74
CA GLY A 616 17.90 18.11 23.33
C GLY A 616 16.98 17.18 24.12
N LEU A 617 15.91 17.72 24.73
CA LEU A 617 14.88 16.93 25.42
C LEU A 617 13.99 16.12 24.46
N TYR A 618 14.02 16.42 23.16
CA TYR A 618 13.25 15.75 22.11
C TYR A 618 14.13 14.86 21.19
N ALA A 619 15.38 14.61 21.58
CA ALA A 619 16.30 13.75 20.84
C ALA A 619 15.74 12.33 20.64
N GLY A 620 15.62 11.91 19.38
CA GLY A 620 15.08 10.60 18.98
C GLY A 620 13.57 10.57 18.70
N MET A 621 12.81 11.66 18.93
CA MET A 621 11.34 11.64 18.84
C MET A 621 10.80 11.09 17.52
N GLU A 622 11.40 11.45 16.39
CA GLU A 622 11.00 10.93 15.06
C GLU A 622 11.15 9.40 14.96
N SER A 623 12.27 8.86 15.45
CA SER A 623 12.56 7.43 15.46
C SER A 623 11.70 6.68 16.45
N ALA A 624 11.36 7.28 17.59
CA ALA A 624 10.40 6.74 18.53
C ALA A 624 8.97 6.68 17.95
N LEU A 625 8.50 7.74 17.28
CA LEU A 625 7.18 7.77 16.64
C LEU A 625 7.08 6.77 15.47
N PHE A 626 8.12 6.66 14.65
CA PHE A 626 8.23 5.62 13.62
C PHE A 626 8.24 4.22 14.25
N GLY A 627 9.09 3.99 15.25
CA GLY A 627 9.20 2.71 15.96
C GLY A 627 7.89 2.28 16.62
N ILE A 628 7.14 3.20 17.24
CA ILE A 628 5.81 2.95 17.81
C ILE A 628 4.82 2.56 16.72
N SER A 629 4.86 3.23 15.56
CA SER A 629 3.96 2.93 14.43
C SER A 629 4.18 1.51 13.91
N VAL A 630 5.44 1.13 13.64
CA VAL A 630 5.82 -0.23 13.21
C VAL A 630 5.54 -1.27 14.31
N THR A 631 5.83 -0.95 15.58
CA THR A 631 5.54 -1.82 16.74
C THR A 631 4.06 -2.13 16.84
N ASN A 632 3.18 -1.14 16.67
CA ASN A 632 1.73 -1.34 16.72
C ASN A 632 1.25 -2.18 15.54
N PHE A 633 1.67 -1.88 14.31
CA PHE A 633 1.30 -2.65 13.12
C PHE A 633 1.69 -4.13 13.25
N VAL A 634 2.95 -4.41 13.60
CA VAL A 634 3.44 -5.79 13.77
C VAL A 634 2.71 -6.48 14.91
N TYR A 635 2.47 -5.79 16.04
CA TYR A 635 1.72 -6.36 17.17
C TYR A 635 0.30 -6.75 16.79
N TYR A 636 -0.47 -5.85 16.17
CA TYR A 636 -1.86 -6.14 15.80
C TYR A 636 -1.95 -7.23 14.72
N TYR A 637 -1.06 -7.24 13.73
CA TYR A 637 -0.99 -8.30 12.72
C TYR A 637 -0.78 -9.68 13.34
N TRP A 638 0.26 -9.84 14.18
CA TRP A 638 0.56 -11.13 14.80
C TRP A 638 -0.47 -11.50 15.88
N TYR A 639 -1.07 -10.52 16.57
CA TYR A 639 -2.15 -10.76 17.52
C TYR A 639 -3.38 -11.32 16.80
N GLU A 640 -3.87 -10.66 15.74
CA GLU A 640 -5.08 -11.10 15.05
C GLU A 640 -4.87 -12.41 14.26
N TRP A 641 -3.66 -12.66 13.75
CA TRP A 641 -3.27 -13.95 13.18
C TRP A 641 -3.31 -15.08 14.23
N THR A 642 -2.68 -14.87 15.39
CA THR A 642 -2.63 -15.88 16.47
C THR A 642 -4.01 -16.07 17.11
N ARG A 643 -4.78 -14.99 17.21
CA ARG A 643 -6.17 -15.01 17.65
C ARG A 643 -7.03 -15.85 16.71
N SER A 644 -6.99 -15.56 15.41
CA SER A 644 -7.71 -16.32 14.37
C SER A 644 -7.35 -17.81 14.40
N PHE A 645 -6.11 -18.16 14.74
CA PHE A 645 -5.70 -19.54 14.95
C PHE A 645 -6.39 -20.19 16.16
N PHE A 646 -6.42 -19.52 17.32
CA PHE A 646 -7.13 -20.01 18.51
C PHE A 646 -8.66 -20.10 18.30
N GLU A 647 -9.29 -19.12 17.65
CA GLU A 647 -10.73 -19.15 17.35
C GLU A 647 -11.07 -20.36 16.45
N LYS A 648 -10.26 -20.63 15.42
CA LYS A 648 -10.42 -21.80 14.53
C LYS A 648 -10.15 -23.13 15.27
N ALA A 649 -9.18 -23.17 16.18
CA ALA A 649 -8.90 -24.35 17.00
C ALA A 649 -10.05 -24.65 17.98
N ALA A 650 -10.62 -23.63 18.62
CA ALA A 650 -11.76 -23.76 19.53
C ALA A 650 -13.02 -24.27 18.81
N LEU A 651 -13.29 -23.77 17.60
CA LEU A 651 -14.38 -24.27 16.75
C LEU A 651 -14.17 -25.74 16.35
N LYS A 652 -12.96 -26.13 15.94
CA LYS A 652 -12.62 -27.52 15.61
C LYS A 652 -12.71 -28.47 16.81
N ALA A 653 -12.54 -27.95 18.03
CA ALA A 653 -12.72 -28.68 19.28
C ALA A 653 -14.17 -28.69 19.82
N GLY A 654 -15.15 -28.17 19.06
CA GLY A 654 -16.57 -28.19 19.43
C GLY A 654 -16.95 -27.24 20.58
N ARG A 655 -16.17 -26.18 20.83
CA ARG A 655 -16.39 -25.26 21.95
C ARG A 655 -17.54 -24.28 21.65
N ALA A 656 -18.52 -24.19 22.56
CA ALA A 656 -19.74 -23.39 22.38
C ALA A 656 -19.55 -21.85 22.30
N SER A 657 -18.33 -21.35 22.52
CA SER A 657 -17.98 -19.93 22.35
C SER A 657 -16.69 -19.84 21.55
N SER A 658 -16.70 -19.08 20.46
CA SER A 658 -15.52 -18.78 19.65
C SER A 658 -14.58 -17.74 20.29
N LYS A 659 -15.01 -17.03 21.35
CA LYS A 659 -14.16 -16.08 22.06
C LYS A 659 -13.01 -16.80 22.78
N LEU A 660 -11.80 -16.25 22.67
CA LEU A 660 -10.63 -16.73 23.41
C LEU A 660 -10.88 -16.68 24.93
N THR A 661 -10.40 -17.71 25.62
CA THR A 661 -10.21 -17.65 27.07
C THR A 661 -9.13 -16.63 27.45
N THR A 662 -9.08 -16.26 28.72
CA THR A 662 -8.04 -15.36 29.26
C THR A 662 -6.64 -15.91 28.99
N VAL A 663 -6.44 -17.23 29.12
CA VAL A 663 -5.15 -17.89 28.89
C VAL A 663 -4.77 -17.87 27.40
N GLU A 664 -5.68 -18.20 26.50
CA GLU A 664 -5.43 -18.11 25.04
C GLU A 664 -5.15 -16.66 24.61
N SER A 665 -5.86 -15.68 25.18
CA SER A 665 -5.63 -14.25 24.93
C SER A 665 -4.25 -13.79 25.40
N MET A 666 -3.80 -14.29 26.56
CA MET A 666 -2.46 -14.02 27.09
C MET A 666 -1.37 -14.68 26.23
N ILE A 667 -1.59 -15.90 25.72
CA ILE A 667 -0.66 -16.58 24.82
C ILE A 667 -0.61 -15.87 23.46
N ALA A 668 -1.75 -15.45 22.90
CA ALA A 668 -1.81 -14.66 21.67
C ALA A 668 -1.06 -13.32 21.81
N GLY A 669 -1.26 -12.62 22.94
CA GLY A 669 -0.51 -11.41 23.28
C GLY A 669 1.00 -11.66 23.45
N ALA A 670 1.39 -12.80 24.03
CA ALA A 670 2.79 -13.17 24.20
C ALA A 670 3.49 -13.52 22.88
N ILE A 671 2.82 -14.24 21.98
CA ILE A 671 3.33 -14.56 20.63
C ILE A 671 3.45 -13.28 19.81
N ALA A 672 2.41 -12.44 19.80
CA ALA A 672 2.42 -11.15 19.12
C ALA A 672 3.52 -10.21 19.65
N GLY A 673 3.65 -10.10 20.97
CA GLY A 673 4.70 -9.32 21.62
C GLY A 673 6.11 -9.83 21.29
N SER A 674 6.30 -11.15 21.26
CA SER A 674 7.60 -11.76 20.92
C SER A 674 8.00 -11.52 19.47
N ALA A 675 7.09 -11.72 18.52
CA ALA A 675 7.32 -11.41 17.10
C ALA A 675 7.61 -9.91 16.90
N THR A 676 6.86 -9.05 17.59
CA THR A 676 7.07 -7.59 17.57
C THR A 676 8.45 -7.20 18.09
N VAL A 677 8.91 -7.80 19.20
CA VAL A 677 10.26 -7.58 19.73
C VAL A 677 11.31 -7.98 18.71
N LEU A 678 11.23 -9.19 18.13
CA LEU A 678 12.21 -9.67 17.15
C LEU A 678 12.31 -8.76 15.91
N MET A 679 11.18 -8.27 15.41
CA MET A 679 11.13 -7.41 14.21
C MET A 679 11.51 -5.96 14.48
N THR A 680 11.17 -5.39 15.65
CA THR A 680 11.34 -3.95 15.91
C THR A 680 12.53 -3.58 16.79
N ASN A 681 13.24 -4.55 17.39
CA ASN A 681 14.43 -4.27 18.21
C ASN A 681 15.48 -3.38 17.50
N PRO A 682 15.80 -3.55 16.19
CA PRO A 682 16.73 -2.66 15.48
C PRO A 682 16.35 -1.18 15.57
N ILE A 683 15.05 -0.86 15.47
CA ILE A 683 14.55 0.51 15.57
C ILE A 683 14.75 1.06 16.98
N TRP A 684 14.47 0.23 17.99
CA TRP A 684 14.66 0.61 19.39
C TRP A 684 16.13 0.75 19.80
N VAL A 685 17.05 -0.02 19.24
CA VAL A 685 18.51 0.15 19.43
C VAL A 685 18.98 1.49 18.86
N VAL A 686 18.59 1.82 17.63
CA VAL A 686 18.91 3.11 16.99
C VAL A 686 18.31 4.28 17.77
N ASN A 687 17.03 4.17 18.18
CA ASN A 687 16.37 5.20 18.98
C ASN A 687 17.07 5.43 20.33
N THR A 688 17.32 4.38 21.12
CA THR A 688 18.00 4.53 22.42
C THR A 688 19.35 5.21 22.27
N ARG A 689 20.14 4.83 21.26
CA ARG A 689 21.44 5.48 20.99
C ARG A 689 21.30 6.94 20.62
N MET A 690 20.37 7.33 19.76
CA MET A 690 20.15 8.76 19.45
C MET A 690 19.71 9.57 20.67
N THR A 691 18.96 8.96 21.58
CA THR A 691 18.55 9.61 22.84
C THR A 691 19.73 9.83 23.81
N THR A 692 20.81 9.04 23.73
CA THR A 692 21.97 9.10 24.67
C THR A 692 23.28 9.65 24.10
N ARG A 693 23.52 9.56 22.78
CA ARG A 693 24.82 9.80 22.12
C ARG A 693 25.42 11.22 22.30
N LYS A 694 24.63 12.21 22.73
CA LYS A 694 25.13 13.57 23.04
C LYS A 694 25.81 13.71 24.41
N SER A 695 25.78 12.68 25.27
CA SER A 695 26.40 12.77 26.60
C SER A 695 27.91 12.52 26.61
N GLU A 696 28.46 11.78 25.62
CA GLU A 696 29.86 11.34 25.64
C GLU A 696 30.81 12.34 24.98
N SER A 697 30.39 13.00 23.89
CA SER A 697 31.27 13.81 23.03
C SER A 697 31.68 15.19 23.57
N SER A 698 31.64 15.42 24.89
CA SER A 698 31.94 16.74 25.50
C SER A 698 32.62 16.71 26.87
N ASP A 699 32.76 15.54 27.51
CA ASP A 699 33.45 15.45 28.81
C ASP A 699 34.98 15.22 28.66
N GLU A 700 35.50 15.08 27.44
CA GLU A 700 36.96 15.09 27.11
C GLU A 700 37.50 16.45 26.65
N SER A 701 36.67 17.48 26.47
CA SER A 701 37.14 18.81 26.04
C SER A 701 37.53 19.70 27.22
N LEU A 702 38.80 20.15 27.24
CA LEU A 702 39.35 21.12 28.19
C LEU A 702 38.50 22.41 28.26
N PRO A 703 38.36 23.04 29.46
CA PRO A 703 37.59 24.27 29.61
C PRO A 703 38.29 25.44 28.91
N GLY A 704 37.75 25.88 27.76
CA GLY A 704 38.20 27.07 27.04
C GLY A 704 38.25 26.95 25.51
N ALA A 705 38.15 25.76 24.93
CA ALA A 705 38.13 25.58 23.48
C ALA A 705 36.71 25.79 22.90
N PRO A 706 36.53 26.59 21.82
CA PRO A 706 35.25 26.68 21.12
C PRO A 706 34.96 25.37 20.40
N THR A 707 34.06 24.55 20.96
CA THR A 707 33.64 23.29 20.33
C THR A 707 32.71 23.56 19.14
N PRO A 708 33.03 23.08 17.92
CA PRO A 708 32.15 23.25 16.77
C PRO A 708 30.86 22.45 16.99
N ALA A 709 29.72 23.09 16.76
CA ALA A 709 28.41 22.46 16.91
C ALA A 709 28.18 21.39 15.83
N GLN A 710 28.65 20.16 16.07
CA GLN A 710 28.39 19.03 15.19
C GLN A 710 26.88 18.79 15.08
N LYS A 711 26.34 18.86 13.86
CA LYS A 711 24.94 18.53 13.56
C LYS A 711 24.66 17.11 14.03
N ALA A 712 23.56 16.94 14.78
CA ALA A 712 23.13 15.61 15.22
C ALA A 712 22.86 14.73 13.97
N PRO A 713 23.47 13.53 13.87
CA PRO A 713 23.27 12.66 12.71
C PRO A 713 21.81 12.19 12.66
N SER A 714 21.27 12.08 11.44
CA SER A 714 19.92 11.58 11.20
C SER A 714 19.72 10.14 11.69
N THR A 715 18.46 9.71 11.84
CA THR A 715 18.10 8.33 12.18
C THR A 715 18.78 7.30 11.27
N LEU A 716 18.80 7.57 9.96
CA LEU A 716 19.48 6.74 8.98
C LEU A 716 21.01 6.83 9.11
N GLY A 717 21.57 8.02 9.33
CA GLY A 717 23.01 8.17 9.59
C GLY A 717 23.48 7.42 10.83
N THR A 718 22.69 7.39 11.90
CA THR A 718 22.99 6.59 13.11
C THR A 718 22.87 5.09 12.85
N LEU A 719 21.87 4.64 12.07
CA LEU A 719 21.75 3.24 11.65
C LEU A 719 22.95 2.79 10.80
N PHE A 720 23.35 3.56 9.78
CA PHE A 720 24.46 3.21 8.90
C PHE A 720 25.82 3.26 9.63
N ALA A 721 26.04 4.25 10.50
CA ALA A 721 27.21 4.26 11.38
C ALA A 721 27.27 3.01 12.25
N LEU A 722 26.15 2.61 12.89
CA LEU A 722 26.09 1.41 13.72
C LEU A 722 26.40 0.13 12.93
N ILE A 723 25.88 0.00 11.70
CA ILE A 723 26.17 -1.15 10.82
C ILE A 723 27.65 -1.16 10.39
N ARG A 724 28.22 -0.01 10.03
CA ARG A 724 29.62 0.14 9.61
C ARG A 724 30.61 -0.08 10.75
N ASP A 725 30.31 0.46 11.92
CA ASP A 725 31.24 0.59 13.04
C ASP A 725 31.07 -0.53 14.08
N GLU A 726 29.91 -1.20 14.16
CA GLU A 726 29.66 -2.29 15.13
C GLU A 726 29.05 -3.56 14.52
N GLY A 727 28.66 -3.53 13.25
CA GLY A 727 28.13 -4.68 12.52
C GLY A 727 26.66 -4.99 12.76
N PHE A 728 26.03 -5.67 11.80
CA PHE A 728 24.59 -5.94 11.76
C PHE A 728 24.05 -6.64 13.02
N ALA A 729 24.81 -7.56 13.62
CA ALA A 729 24.41 -8.28 14.84
C ALA A 729 24.13 -7.35 16.04
N ARG A 730 24.71 -6.14 16.07
CA ARG A 730 24.51 -5.17 17.16
C ARG A 730 23.09 -4.61 17.21
N LEU A 731 22.35 -4.61 16.09
CA LEU A 731 20.93 -4.21 16.04
C LEU A 731 19.99 -5.13 16.83
N PHE A 732 20.46 -6.33 17.19
CA PHE A 732 19.75 -7.30 18.02
C PHE A 732 20.28 -7.36 19.46
N SER A 733 21.13 -6.40 19.86
CA SER A 733 21.46 -6.17 21.26
C SER A 733 20.19 -5.82 22.06
N GLY A 734 20.04 -6.37 23.26
CA GLY A 734 18.85 -6.16 24.09
C GLY A 734 17.60 -6.98 23.74
N VAL A 735 17.63 -7.86 22.71
CA VAL A 735 16.49 -8.74 22.39
C VAL A 735 16.08 -9.63 23.57
N MET A 736 17.03 -10.25 24.28
CA MET A 736 16.72 -11.12 25.42
C MET A 736 15.93 -10.42 26.55
N PRO A 737 16.38 -9.28 27.12
CA PRO A 737 15.56 -8.55 28.09
C PRO A 737 14.29 -7.97 27.45
N ALA A 738 14.27 -7.62 26.16
CA ALA A 738 13.06 -7.19 25.48
C ALA A 738 11.99 -8.30 25.39
N LEU A 739 12.38 -9.56 25.19
CA LEU A 739 11.48 -10.71 25.21
C LEU A 739 10.92 -10.97 26.62
N VAL A 740 11.74 -10.84 27.67
CA VAL A 740 11.25 -10.90 29.06
C VAL A 740 10.21 -9.81 29.33
N LEU A 741 10.39 -8.60 28.77
CA LEU A 741 9.45 -7.48 28.91
C LEU A 741 8.08 -7.71 28.24
N VAL A 742 7.91 -8.74 27.41
CA VAL A 742 6.59 -9.14 26.88
C VAL A 742 5.64 -9.58 28.00
N ILE A 743 6.15 -9.94 29.19
CA ILE A 743 5.32 -10.24 30.37
C ILE A 743 4.71 -8.98 31.02
N ASN A 744 5.18 -7.76 30.70
CA ASN A 744 4.72 -6.54 31.37
C ASN A 744 3.20 -6.28 31.22
N PRO A 745 2.59 -6.37 30.00
CA PRO A 745 1.14 -6.26 29.85
C PRO A 745 0.36 -7.38 30.57
N ILE A 746 0.92 -8.59 30.63
CA ILE A 746 0.33 -9.72 31.35
C ILE A 746 0.26 -9.40 32.86
N LEU A 747 1.37 -8.96 33.46
CA LEU A 747 1.39 -8.54 34.86
C LEU A 747 0.44 -7.37 35.12
N GLN A 748 0.39 -6.38 34.23
CA GLN A 748 -0.54 -5.24 34.37
C GLN A 748 -2.00 -5.73 34.39
N TYR A 749 -2.39 -6.60 33.47
CA TYR A 749 -3.75 -7.13 33.38
C TYR A 749 -4.09 -8.02 34.58
N THR A 750 -3.19 -8.92 34.99
CA THR A 750 -3.41 -9.78 36.17
C THR A 750 -3.60 -8.95 37.44
N VAL A 751 -2.77 -7.92 37.66
CA VAL A 751 -2.91 -7.02 38.82
C VAL A 751 -4.21 -6.20 38.73
N PHE A 752 -4.57 -5.70 37.55
CA PHE A 752 -5.84 -5.00 37.34
C PHE A 752 -7.05 -5.88 37.69
N GLU A 753 -7.11 -7.11 37.17
CA GLU A 753 -8.22 -8.03 37.43
C GLU A 753 -8.31 -8.43 38.91
N GLN A 754 -7.19 -8.73 39.57
CA GLN A 754 -7.19 -9.04 41.01
C GLN A 754 -7.72 -7.87 41.84
N LEU A 755 -7.25 -6.64 41.57
CA LEU A 755 -7.71 -5.44 42.28
C LEU A 755 -9.19 -5.11 41.97
N LYS A 756 -9.62 -5.28 40.72
CA LYS A 756 -11.01 -5.10 40.28
C LYS A 756 -11.93 -6.08 40.99
N GLN A 757 -11.60 -7.38 41.01
CA GLN A 757 -12.37 -8.40 41.73
C GLN A 757 -12.42 -8.16 43.25
N MET A 758 -11.35 -7.62 43.86
CA MET A 758 -11.36 -7.19 45.26
C MET A 758 -12.29 -5.99 45.52
N LEU A 759 -12.39 -5.06 44.56
CA LEU A 759 -13.27 -3.89 44.66
C LEU A 759 -14.73 -4.23 44.37
N GLU A 760 -15.01 -5.04 43.34
CA GLU A 760 -16.35 -5.51 42.94
C GLU A 760 -17.06 -6.26 44.09
N LYS A 761 -16.32 -7.01 44.90
CA LYS A 761 -16.83 -7.65 46.14
C LYS A 761 -17.35 -6.66 47.20
N ARG A 762 -17.03 -5.37 47.09
CA ARG A 762 -17.44 -4.32 48.04
C ARG A 762 -18.34 -3.25 47.41
N ARG A 763 -18.15 -2.93 46.11
CA ARG A 763 -18.89 -1.90 45.38
C ARG A 763 -18.74 -2.10 43.87
N ARG A 764 -19.76 -1.73 43.08
CA ARG A 764 -19.62 -1.63 41.61
C ARG A 764 -18.48 -0.66 41.23
N VAL A 765 -17.63 -1.06 40.30
CA VAL A 765 -16.45 -0.32 39.84
C VAL A 765 -16.86 0.80 38.87
N THR A 766 -16.50 2.03 39.20
CA THR A 766 -16.73 3.22 38.35
C THR A 766 -15.67 3.30 37.25
N PRO A 767 -15.91 3.92 36.08
CA PRO A 767 -14.84 4.16 35.08
C PRO A 767 -13.60 4.89 35.63
N LYS A 768 -13.77 5.76 36.63
CA LYS A 768 -12.66 6.39 37.36
C LYS A 768 -11.86 5.39 38.19
N ASP A 769 -12.55 4.47 38.87
CA ASP A 769 -11.92 3.41 39.65
C ASP A 769 -11.13 2.48 38.73
N ALA A 770 -11.72 2.07 37.60
CA ALA A 770 -11.03 1.27 36.57
C ALA A 770 -9.77 1.97 36.03
N PHE A 771 -9.80 3.29 35.83
CA PHE A 771 -8.61 4.07 35.46
C PHE A 771 -7.53 4.02 36.55
N TYR A 772 -7.87 4.25 37.82
CA TYR A 772 -6.90 4.19 38.92
C TYR A 772 -6.34 2.79 39.15
N LEU A 773 -7.18 1.75 39.06
CA LEU A 773 -6.76 0.35 39.14
C LEU A 773 -5.85 -0.04 37.97
N GLY A 774 -6.16 0.42 36.75
CA GLY A 774 -5.32 0.20 35.56
C GLY A 774 -3.99 0.95 35.65
N ALA A 775 -3.98 2.17 36.17
CA ALA A 775 -2.76 2.93 36.44
C ALA A 775 -1.90 2.26 37.52
N LEU A 776 -2.51 1.81 38.63
CA LEU A 776 -1.81 1.09 39.70
C LEU A 776 -1.24 -0.25 39.20
N GLY A 777 -2.01 -1.01 38.43
CA GLY A 777 -1.54 -2.23 37.77
C GLY A 777 -0.36 -1.98 36.84
N LYS A 778 -0.40 -0.90 36.05
CA LYS A 778 0.70 -0.49 35.18
C LYS A 778 1.95 -0.09 35.99
N LEU A 779 1.78 0.63 37.11
CA LEU A 779 2.88 1.02 37.99
C LEU A 779 3.53 -0.19 38.67
N LEU A 780 2.75 -1.13 39.19
CA LEU A 780 3.26 -2.35 39.81
C LEU A 780 3.98 -3.24 38.78
N ALA A 781 3.37 -3.50 37.62
CA ALA A 781 4.01 -4.25 36.53
C ALA A 781 5.30 -3.58 36.03
N THR A 782 5.28 -2.26 35.83
CA THR A 782 6.48 -1.49 35.43
C THR A 782 7.57 -1.54 36.50
N SER A 783 7.21 -1.52 37.79
CA SER A 783 8.18 -1.59 38.89
C SER A 783 8.86 -2.97 38.97
N ILE A 784 8.07 -4.05 38.88
CA ILE A 784 8.58 -5.44 38.88
C ILE A 784 9.50 -5.69 37.69
N THR A 785 9.12 -5.20 36.50
CA THR A 785 9.89 -5.38 35.27
C THR A 785 11.00 -4.35 35.07
N TYR A 786 11.11 -3.33 35.92
CA TYR A 786 12.03 -2.20 35.74
C TYR A 786 13.50 -2.62 35.57
N PRO A 787 14.06 -3.58 36.34
CA PRO A 787 15.44 -4.03 36.15
C PRO A 787 15.75 -4.49 34.71
N TYR A 788 14.79 -5.14 34.04
CA TYR A 788 14.94 -5.56 32.65
C TYR A 788 14.84 -4.40 31.66
N ILE A 789 14.08 -3.34 31.97
CA ILE A 789 14.05 -2.10 31.18
C ILE A 789 15.44 -1.43 31.21
N THR A 790 16.05 -1.31 32.40
CA THR A 790 17.39 -0.74 32.57
C THR A 790 18.47 -1.57 31.85
N VAL A 791 18.44 -2.90 31.99
CA VAL A 791 19.37 -3.79 31.28
C VAL A 791 19.20 -3.68 29.77
N LYS A 792 17.96 -3.66 29.24
CA LYS A 792 17.70 -3.45 27.81
C LYS A 792 18.32 -2.13 27.32
N SER A 793 18.05 -1.01 28.00
CA SER A 793 18.56 0.31 27.61
C SER A 793 20.09 0.36 27.62
N ARG A 794 20.76 -0.24 28.62
CA ARG A 794 22.24 -0.33 28.67
C ARG A 794 22.82 -1.24 27.58
N MET A 795 22.18 -2.37 27.29
CA MET A 795 22.61 -3.27 26.20
C MET A 795 22.52 -2.61 24.82
N HIS A 796 21.52 -1.74 24.59
CA HIS A 796 21.37 -0.97 23.36
C HIS A 796 22.51 0.06 23.15
N VAL A 797 23.04 0.65 24.23
CA VAL A 797 24.03 1.75 24.12
C VAL A 797 25.48 1.28 24.14
N ALA A 798 25.81 0.18 24.83
CA ALA A 798 27.19 -0.30 24.94
C ALA A 798 27.93 -0.36 23.58
N GLY A 799 29.17 0.12 23.52
CA GLY A 799 29.96 0.28 22.29
C GLY A 799 30.86 -0.92 21.95
N ARG A 800 31.71 -0.74 20.93
CA ARG A 800 32.57 -1.77 20.32
C ARG A 800 33.60 -2.39 21.26
N ASP A 801 34.12 -1.62 22.22
CA ASP A 801 35.17 -2.03 23.17
C ASP A 801 34.62 -2.67 24.46
N GLY A 802 33.29 -2.76 24.61
CA GLY A 802 32.66 -3.49 25.69
C GLY A 802 32.64 -5.01 25.45
N PRO A 803 32.74 -5.86 26.49
CA PRO A 803 32.62 -7.31 26.31
C PRO A 803 31.26 -7.67 25.69
N ARG A 804 31.21 -8.75 24.88
CA ARG A 804 29.95 -9.34 24.40
C ARG A 804 29.21 -10.00 25.56
N GLU A 805 28.49 -9.19 26.33
CA GLU A 805 27.78 -9.64 27.52
C GLU A 805 26.41 -10.22 27.21
N ASN A 806 26.15 -11.38 27.80
CA ASN A 806 24.80 -11.91 27.93
C ASN A 806 24.01 -11.09 28.96
N MET A 807 22.68 -11.09 28.85
CA MET A 807 21.77 -10.37 29.76
C MET A 807 22.11 -10.58 31.24
N MET A 808 22.45 -11.81 31.64
CA MET A 808 22.82 -12.16 33.02
C MET A 808 24.17 -11.54 33.45
N THR A 809 25.12 -11.40 32.53
CA THR A 809 26.41 -10.76 32.78
C THR A 809 26.22 -9.26 33.01
N THR A 810 25.47 -8.58 32.13
CA THR A 810 25.16 -7.15 32.31
C THR A 810 24.33 -6.89 33.57
N PHE A 811 23.38 -7.77 33.91
CA PHE A 811 22.61 -7.69 35.16
C PHE A 811 23.52 -7.77 36.40
N ARG A 812 24.46 -8.73 36.42
CA ARG A 812 25.47 -8.85 37.50
C ARG A 812 26.43 -7.65 37.52
N ARG A 813 26.86 -7.15 36.36
CA ARG A 813 27.75 -5.99 36.26
C ARG A 813 27.12 -4.74 36.89
N ILE A 814 25.85 -4.45 36.59
CA ILE A 814 25.13 -3.33 37.21
C ILE A 814 25.04 -3.49 38.74
N ILE A 815 24.78 -4.71 39.24
CA ILE A 815 24.75 -4.95 40.69
C ILE A 815 26.14 -4.77 41.32
N ASN A 816 27.21 -5.23 40.68
CA ASN A 816 28.56 -5.16 41.23
C ASN A 816 29.15 -3.74 41.18
N GLU A 817 28.91 -2.99 40.10
CA GLU A 817 29.44 -1.63 39.90
C GLU A 817 28.57 -0.55 40.56
N GLU A 818 27.24 -0.74 40.57
CA GLU A 818 26.29 0.29 41.00
C GLU A 818 25.33 -0.15 42.12
N GLY A 819 25.40 -1.41 42.57
CA GLY A 819 24.45 -1.97 43.53
C GLY A 819 23.03 -2.09 42.98
N TYR A 820 22.12 -2.61 43.79
CA TYR A 820 20.70 -2.78 43.43
C TYR A 820 20.02 -1.46 43.00
N THR A 821 20.50 -0.31 43.48
CA THR A 821 20.04 1.02 43.05
C THR A 821 20.28 1.31 41.57
N GLY A 822 21.33 0.77 40.95
CA GLY A 822 21.63 1.00 39.53
C GLY A 822 20.56 0.40 38.60
N LEU A 823 19.97 -0.73 38.98
CA LEU A 823 18.87 -1.36 38.24
C LEU A 823 17.59 -0.49 38.16
N TYR A 824 17.45 0.49 39.06
CA TYR A 824 16.30 1.41 39.12
C TYR A 824 16.63 2.84 38.67
N GLY A 825 17.78 3.05 38.00
CA GLY A 825 18.15 4.32 37.37
C GLY A 825 17.05 4.82 36.42
N GLY A 826 16.60 6.06 36.60
CA GLY A 826 15.54 6.67 35.79
C GLY A 826 14.10 6.28 36.14
N ILE A 827 13.84 5.54 37.23
CA ILE A 827 12.46 5.11 37.57
C ILE A 827 11.53 6.29 37.87
N GLY A 828 12.01 7.34 38.55
CA GLY A 828 11.24 8.55 38.85
C GLY A 828 10.63 9.19 37.58
N PRO A 829 11.46 9.64 36.62
CA PRO A 829 10.98 10.15 35.33
C PRO A 829 10.05 9.17 34.60
N LYS A 830 10.31 7.85 34.64
CA LYS A 830 9.52 6.87 33.91
C LYS A 830 8.13 6.63 34.52
N VAL A 831 8.03 6.62 35.85
CA VAL A 831 6.78 6.54 36.60
C VAL A 831 5.97 7.82 36.40
N THR A 832 6.61 8.99 36.58
CA THR A 832 5.99 10.30 36.32
C THR A 832 5.49 10.40 34.88
N GLN A 833 6.28 9.98 33.89
CA GLN A 833 5.87 9.89 32.48
C GLN A 833 4.62 9.02 32.32
N SER A 834 4.62 7.83 32.90
CA SER A 834 3.52 6.87 32.74
C SER A 834 2.19 7.39 33.30
N VAL A 835 2.22 8.06 34.46
CA VAL A 835 1.04 8.68 35.09
C VAL A 835 0.56 9.90 34.29
N ILE A 836 1.48 10.82 33.96
CA ILE A 836 1.14 12.05 33.23
C ILE A 836 0.64 11.74 31.81
N THR A 837 1.21 10.74 31.12
CA THR A 837 0.73 10.33 29.79
C THR A 837 -0.69 9.80 29.85
N ALA A 838 -1.03 9.00 30.88
CA ALA A 838 -2.39 8.49 31.06
C ALA A 838 -3.40 9.62 31.37
N ALA A 839 -3.01 10.58 32.23
CA ALA A 839 -3.82 11.75 32.54
C ALA A 839 -4.06 12.65 31.32
N PHE A 840 -3.00 12.96 30.56
CA PHE A 840 -3.10 13.77 29.33
C PHE A 840 -3.85 13.05 28.21
N LEU A 841 -3.66 11.74 28.02
CA LEU A 841 -4.43 10.96 27.05
C LEU A 841 -5.93 11.08 27.33
N PHE A 842 -6.34 10.97 28.60
CA PHE A 842 -7.73 11.13 29.00
C PHE A 842 -8.22 12.58 28.80
N ALA A 843 -7.48 13.57 29.29
CA ALA A 843 -7.85 14.98 29.17
C ALA A 843 -7.95 15.46 27.71
N PHE A 844 -7.00 15.08 26.84
CA PHE A 844 -7.05 15.43 25.42
C PHE A 844 -8.11 14.63 24.66
N LYS A 845 -8.34 13.36 24.99
CA LYS A 845 -9.44 12.59 24.41
C LYS A 845 -10.78 13.25 24.72
N ASP A 846 -11.02 13.61 25.99
CA ASP A 846 -12.27 14.23 26.41
C ASP A 846 -12.43 15.64 25.83
N ALA A 847 -11.35 16.44 25.77
CA ALA A 847 -11.36 17.75 25.13
C ALA A 847 -11.63 17.68 23.62
N LEU A 848 -10.93 16.80 22.89
CA LEU A 848 -11.12 16.59 21.44
C LEU A 848 -12.51 16.02 21.14
N TYR A 849 -13.04 15.15 22.00
CA TYR A 849 -14.40 14.64 21.90
C TYR A 849 -15.44 15.76 22.13
N ALA A 850 -15.28 16.57 23.19
CA ALA A 850 -16.16 17.71 23.44
C ALA A 850 -16.12 18.73 22.29
N TYR A 851 -14.94 19.00 21.72
CA TYR A 851 -14.76 19.92 20.60
C TYR A 851 -15.39 19.39 19.31
N THR A 852 -15.24 18.09 19.00
CA THR A 852 -15.89 17.48 17.84
C THR A 852 -17.41 17.45 17.98
N VAL A 853 -17.94 17.18 19.18
CA VAL A 853 -19.38 17.26 19.46
C VAL A 853 -19.91 18.71 19.36
N GLN A 854 -19.19 19.71 19.87
CA GLN A 854 -19.57 21.13 19.70
C GLN A 854 -19.51 21.59 18.24
N ALA A 855 -18.47 21.22 17.50
CA ALA A 855 -18.34 21.51 16.07
C ALA A 855 -19.52 20.90 15.28
N ARG A 856 -19.87 19.65 15.59
CA ARG A 856 -21.04 18.95 15.02
C ARG A 856 -22.35 19.67 15.36
N LYS A 857 -22.56 20.13 16.60
CA LYS A 857 -23.75 20.93 16.96
C LYS A 857 -23.82 22.28 16.23
N LYS A 858 -22.69 22.99 16.06
CA LYS A 858 -22.63 24.22 15.25
C LYS A 858 -22.88 23.98 13.77
N LEU A 859 -22.44 22.84 13.23
CA LEU A 859 -22.75 22.41 11.85
C LEU A 859 -24.23 22.03 11.67
N ALA A 860 -24.85 21.39 12.68
CA ALA A 860 -26.27 21.09 12.67
C ALA A 860 -27.15 22.36 12.73
N MET A 861 -26.83 23.31 13.62
CA MET A 861 -27.51 24.62 13.68
C MET A 861 -27.17 25.59 12.53
N ARG A 862 -26.37 25.14 11.55
CA ARG A 862 -26.17 25.83 10.26
C ARG A 862 -26.89 25.14 9.10
N ARG A 863 -27.56 24.01 9.37
CA ARG A 863 -28.34 23.21 8.41
C ARG A 863 -29.84 23.26 8.69
N ALA A 864 -30.22 23.60 9.93
CA ALA A 864 -31.55 24.11 10.30
C ALA A 864 -31.53 25.65 10.24
#